data_AF-A0A5D4RT20-F1
#
_entry.id   AF-A0A5D4RT20-F1
#
_cell.length_a   1.000
_cell.length_b   1.000
_cell.length_c   1.000
_cell.angle_alpha   90.00
_cell.angle_beta   90.00
_cell.angle_gamma   90.00
#
_symmetry.space_group_name_H-M   'P 1'
#
loop_
_entity.id
_entity.type
_entity.pdbx_description
1 polymer ?
#
loop_
_entity_poly.entity_id
_entity_poly.type
_entity_poly.pdbx_seq_one_letter_code
_entity_poly.pdbx_strand_id
1 'polypeptide(L)'
;MGGRMMMNKFKWMGVILMLCSLWTYSGLRSSAAKEGNAIFGYTQLSGKWKQEQKGKMKGEAMKKSPALMVSVDKRGGYAEYESTITAEELASFLLGADEWGVGGFEVQLDVKGNGISLISRSDEKVLEKVRHTLKSKKDYSIMLRTESGTTSLWVDGQQVMDRVKTGAITGHYGFLVDKGKGLFRQATVNEWRSNLDGVELEGWKLTKDGLESEGGEQRLMSATKAGSVAFEARMHLNQAASSASLIFRGDAAGRKGLRIKVDGKGDQILLMDSKSEKTLQSVSVKIQEDILYHVKIVDEGEKVKVFWQEGDEPLLIEEHLDPSEGYLGVTADTGTVLQDVRVSGLEGNLEGWTSERGEWLSHLQGVMGSSDGEDNAFRMSTTKEDDFILEGDVTIHEDSPYGTAGLIFRSNGVSGYMLQLDPNLGRVRLLDLEGDRTIGEMERDLAPGATHHVELHAVGSSIKVYVDGYDEPVIDVTDTAYSGGRFGLNTYNGSAIFQNVYATPHEDFFNELYRPQYHYTQARGYASDPNGLVYYEGEYHLFHQDGGKWAHAVSTDLVHWKRLPIAIPWNEMGHAWSGSAVIDHDNSTGLFPVEGSGMIAYYTSFNPSKPNGDQKVGMAYSRDKGRTWQFYDGNPIIPNIGEFYGSAGWDFRDPKVVRDEDRNQWVMVISGGDHIRFFTSKNLLDWEMIESFGYGDYVRGGVWECPDFFKLPVDGDEDNQKWVLSISMGANPKTEGSDTEYFIGSFDGEKFVSDHSAGTVLKQEFGKEMYATMSFSDIPDEDGRRISIGWMSNWDYPFAYPTSPWNGQMSLPREWSLKTNASGDVRMVQSAVDELKGLRDGTKTFGGITLTPDSEDPLSQETGIAYEIVADLEMIGEDTAFEIGLRKSRDQETMIGFNRSEGKIYFDRSKSGEIDFSDKFSKRHEAELDLIDGRLKLRMFVDGSSVEVFAGDGEVAFSNLIFPDGASDGMSILVTNGKVKVHQFDVHPLKNVWKEDGKDHLQMDHDRIALRKGESHTLSVRPTSKSAISWSSSNQEVVAVKETKKGEAEITLKGSGRSIITAKSKGGKLVGETIVDSIDTYAIQEGSRGLSTNPSAQNGSKVVMGRPLQLWDFHALPEGGYKVTTTDTGKALDASGSSKGDAVQLWDYLGYKNQQWRLTPHGDGSYSLNAINSGRSLRPSEDPMTKEVELGGVGVTQAARWRLIEAH
;
A
#
# COMPACT_ATOMS: atom_id res chain seq x y z
N MET A 1 10.81 -85.35 -26.81
CA MET A 1 11.58 -84.28 -27.49
C MET A 1 11.07 -82.95 -26.95
N GLY A 2 11.78 -82.13 -26.19
CA GLY A 2 13.13 -82.13 -25.64
C GLY A 2 13.57 -80.67 -25.38
N GLY A 3 14.14 -80.38 -24.20
CA GLY A 3 15.32 -79.48 -24.07
C GLY A 3 15.17 -77.98 -23.74
N ARG A 4 15.22 -77.64 -22.44
CA ARG A 4 16.19 -76.79 -21.67
C ARG A 4 16.95 -75.54 -22.26
N MET A 5 17.08 -74.57 -21.34
CA MET A 5 18.22 -73.65 -20.98
C MET A 5 18.51 -72.44 -21.90
N MET A 6 18.68 -71.17 -21.48
CA MET A 6 19.22 -70.42 -20.31
C MET A 6 20.52 -69.65 -20.70
N MET A 7 20.53 -68.34 -20.41
CA MET A 7 21.68 -67.42 -20.14
C MET A 7 22.41 -66.64 -21.27
N ASN A 8 22.09 -65.34 -21.34
CA ASN A 8 22.85 -64.18 -20.81
C ASN A 8 24.11 -63.56 -21.50
N LYS A 9 24.11 -62.22 -21.38
CA LYS A 9 25.23 -61.24 -21.30
C LYS A 9 25.82 -60.71 -22.60
N PHE A 10 25.53 -59.43 -22.87
CA PHE A 10 26.42 -58.32 -23.24
C PHE A 10 25.65 -57.32 -24.12
N LYS A 11 24.99 -56.34 -23.49
CA LYS A 11 24.63 -54.99 -24.01
C LYS A 11 23.60 -54.31 -23.09
N TRP A 12 23.97 -54.09 -21.83
CA TRP A 12 23.24 -53.25 -20.87
C TRP A 12 24.26 -52.52 -19.98
N MET A 13 25.02 -51.59 -20.57
CA MET A 13 25.87 -50.68 -19.76
C MET A 13 26.17 -49.32 -20.43
N GLY A 14 25.46 -48.95 -21.49
CA GLY A 14 25.73 -47.70 -22.24
C GLY A 14 24.58 -46.68 -22.31
N VAL A 15 23.40 -46.94 -21.70
CA VAL A 15 22.20 -46.09 -21.89
C VAL A 15 21.57 -45.62 -20.56
N ILE A 16 22.17 -45.90 -19.40
CA ILE A 16 21.64 -45.46 -18.08
C ILE A 16 22.34 -44.20 -17.53
N LEU A 17 23.33 -43.64 -18.23
CA LEU A 17 24.11 -42.49 -17.75
C LEU A 17 23.78 -41.14 -18.42
N MET A 18 22.69 -41.04 -19.19
CA MET A 18 22.37 -39.83 -19.97
C MET A 18 20.90 -39.36 -19.88
N LEU A 19 20.19 -39.72 -18.80
CA LEU A 19 18.79 -39.31 -18.55
C LEU A 19 18.55 -38.71 -17.14
N CYS A 20 19.60 -38.24 -16.45
CA CYS A 20 19.49 -37.66 -15.10
C CYS A 20 19.74 -36.14 -15.01
N SER A 21 19.52 -35.37 -16.07
CA SER A 21 19.71 -33.90 -16.04
C SER A 21 18.61 -33.09 -16.74
N LEU A 22 17.39 -33.60 -16.78
CA LEU A 22 16.20 -32.83 -17.17
C LEU A 22 15.28 -32.73 -15.95
N TRP A 23 15.48 -31.69 -15.14
CA TRP A 23 14.59 -31.31 -14.06
C TRP A 23 14.35 -29.80 -14.20
N THR A 24 13.14 -29.41 -14.58
CA THR A 24 12.67 -28.03 -14.46
C THR A 24 12.47 -27.70 -12.98
N TYR A 25 12.65 -26.43 -12.59
CA TYR A 25 12.55 -25.90 -11.20
C TYR A 25 11.25 -26.26 -10.42
N SER A 26 10.27 -26.91 -11.04
CA SER A 26 8.97 -27.30 -10.47
C SER A 26 8.96 -28.56 -9.55
N GLY A 27 10.12 -29.13 -9.17
CA GLY A 27 10.22 -30.50 -8.63
C GLY A 27 10.61 -30.70 -7.16
N LEU A 28 10.77 -29.65 -6.35
CA LEU A 28 11.47 -29.71 -5.05
C LEU A 28 10.58 -30.16 -3.86
N ARG A 29 10.34 -31.47 -3.65
CA ARG A 29 9.56 -31.96 -2.47
C ARG A 29 10.09 -33.28 -1.84
N SER A 30 10.03 -33.36 -0.50
CA SER A 30 10.29 -34.49 0.46
C SER A 30 11.75 -34.67 0.96
N SER A 31 12.13 -34.89 2.24
CA SER A 31 11.49 -35.44 3.46
C SER A 31 12.32 -35.21 4.78
N ALA A 32 11.68 -35.42 5.95
CA ALA A 32 12.01 -35.77 7.35
C ALA A 32 12.83 -34.86 8.33
N ALA A 33 12.19 -34.37 9.39
CA ALA A 33 12.77 -33.65 10.56
C ALA A 33 13.41 -34.52 11.68
N LYS A 34 14.44 -33.99 12.36
CA LYS A 34 14.65 -33.96 13.84
C LYS A 34 15.94 -33.22 14.23
N GLU A 35 15.79 -32.29 15.19
CA GLU A 35 16.79 -31.56 15.98
C GLU A 35 17.72 -30.53 15.28
N GLY A 36 17.63 -29.27 15.71
CA GLY A 36 18.63 -28.23 15.46
C GLY A 36 18.03 -26.83 15.58
N ASN A 37 18.72 -25.95 16.32
CA ASN A 37 18.35 -24.57 16.57
C ASN A 37 18.04 -23.79 15.28
N ALA A 38 17.26 -22.73 15.43
CA ALA A 38 16.74 -21.89 14.37
C ALA A 38 17.80 -21.12 13.60
N ILE A 39 17.45 -20.83 12.34
CA ILE A 39 18.31 -20.19 11.36
C ILE A 39 17.76 -18.79 11.10
N PHE A 40 18.02 -17.90 12.05
CA PHE A 40 17.44 -16.56 12.05
C PHE A 40 17.94 -15.73 10.85
N GLY A 41 17.03 -14.99 10.23
CA GLY A 41 17.29 -14.19 9.02
C GLY A 41 17.19 -14.97 7.71
N TYR A 42 16.84 -16.27 7.76
CA TYR A 42 16.54 -17.05 6.56
C TYR A 42 15.25 -17.84 6.71
N THR A 43 14.50 -17.90 5.61
CA THR A 43 13.35 -18.77 5.44
C THR A 43 13.78 -20.06 4.76
N GLN A 44 13.60 -21.19 5.45
CA GLN A 44 13.77 -22.51 4.86
C GLN A 44 12.61 -22.80 3.89
N LEU A 45 12.94 -23.12 2.64
CA LEU A 45 11.97 -23.44 1.59
C LEU A 45 11.91 -24.95 1.29
N SER A 46 13.05 -25.65 1.27
CA SER A 46 13.11 -27.09 1.00
C SER A 46 14.31 -27.80 1.63
N GLY A 47 14.30 -29.14 1.60
CA GLY A 47 15.34 -30.01 2.14
C GLY A 47 15.51 -29.91 3.66
N LYS A 48 16.61 -30.46 4.20
CA LYS A 48 16.87 -30.41 5.66
C LYS A 48 17.89 -29.33 5.97
N TRP A 49 17.55 -28.50 6.94
CA TRP A 49 18.46 -27.52 7.52
C TRP A 49 18.55 -27.67 9.02
N LYS A 50 19.74 -27.41 9.56
CA LYS A 50 19.97 -27.32 11.01
C LYS A 50 21.13 -26.40 11.32
N GLN A 51 21.07 -25.67 12.43
CA GLN A 51 22.23 -24.97 12.95
C GLN A 51 23.21 -25.97 13.61
N GLU A 52 24.51 -25.82 13.34
CA GLU A 52 25.60 -26.53 14.00
C GLU A 52 26.45 -25.55 14.86
N GLN A 53 27.40 -26.08 15.63
CA GLN A 53 28.25 -25.28 16.52
C GLN A 53 28.97 -24.14 15.78
N LYS A 54 29.14 -22.99 16.46
CA LYS A 54 29.83 -21.79 15.96
C LYS A 54 29.13 -21.07 14.79
N GLY A 55 27.79 -21.09 14.75
CA GLY A 55 27.00 -20.28 13.81
C GLY A 55 27.01 -20.77 12.37
N LYS A 56 27.38 -22.04 12.11
CA LYS A 56 27.25 -22.67 10.79
C LYS A 56 25.88 -23.31 10.64
N MET A 57 25.32 -23.27 9.44
CA MET A 57 24.08 -23.90 9.02
C MET A 57 24.42 -25.09 8.13
N LYS A 58 23.79 -26.24 8.37
CA LYS A 58 23.98 -27.42 7.54
C LYS A 58 22.75 -27.69 6.69
N GLY A 59 22.93 -27.65 5.37
CA GLY A 59 21.94 -28.10 4.39
C GLY A 59 22.21 -29.53 3.95
N GLU A 60 21.18 -30.35 3.80
CA GLU A 60 21.28 -31.70 3.24
C GLU A 60 20.24 -31.92 2.14
N ALA A 61 20.74 -32.15 0.92
CA ALA A 61 19.91 -32.51 -0.21
C ALA A 61 19.29 -33.89 0.02
N MET A 62 17.98 -33.98 -0.13
CA MET A 62 17.23 -35.23 -0.06
C MET A 62 17.16 -35.89 -1.44
N LYS A 63 16.84 -37.18 -1.47
CA LYS A 63 16.83 -38.02 -2.70
C LYS A 63 16.03 -37.42 -3.88
N LYS A 64 15.08 -36.52 -3.61
CA LYS A 64 14.23 -35.86 -4.61
C LYS A 64 14.07 -34.33 -4.40
N SER A 65 14.88 -33.72 -3.53
CA SER A 65 14.75 -32.30 -3.22
C SER A 65 16.07 -31.73 -2.71
N PRO A 66 16.71 -30.76 -3.39
CA PRO A 66 17.69 -29.89 -2.78
C PRO A 66 17.23 -29.28 -1.46
N ALA A 67 18.22 -28.86 -0.69
CA ALA A 67 18.01 -27.99 0.46
C ALA A 67 18.16 -26.55 0.02
N LEU A 68 17.09 -25.75 0.16
CA LEU A 68 17.03 -24.35 -0.25
C LEU A 68 16.56 -23.50 0.93
N MET A 69 17.23 -22.36 1.13
CA MET A 69 16.79 -21.28 1.98
C MET A 69 17.14 -19.94 1.36
N VAL A 70 16.32 -18.94 1.64
CA VAL A 70 16.51 -17.55 1.20
C VAL A 70 16.43 -16.62 2.41
N SER A 71 17.06 -15.46 2.34
CA SER A 71 17.00 -14.43 3.38
C SER A 71 15.56 -13.96 3.58
N VAL A 72 15.22 -13.48 4.77
CA VAL A 72 13.89 -12.86 5.00
C VAL A 72 13.79 -11.46 4.37
N ASP A 73 14.94 -10.84 4.10
CA ASP A 73 15.09 -9.49 3.60
C ASP A 73 15.64 -9.49 2.17
N LYS A 74 15.11 -8.57 1.35
CA LYS A 74 15.62 -8.27 0.01
C LYS A 74 16.79 -7.29 0.11
N ARG A 75 17.75 -7.44 -0.80
CA ARG A 75 18.94 -6.59 -0.95
C ARG A 75 19.06 -6.10 -2.39
N GLY A 76 19.66 -4.93 -2.57
CA GLY A 76 19.79 -4.22 -3.83
C GLY A 76 21.14 -4.40 -4.53
N GLY A 77 21.29 -3.71 -5.65
CA GLY A 77 22.33 -3.97 -6.65
C GLY A 77 23.74 -3.45 -6.35
N TYR A 78 23.93 -2.81 -5.20
CA TYR A 78 25.23 -2.37 -4.68
C TYR A 78 25.51 -3.05 -3.34
N ALA A 79 25.95 -4.30 -3.41
CA ALA A 79 26.12 -5.12 -2.23
C ALA A 79 27.31 -6.07 -2.32
N GLU A 80 27.96 -6.27 -1.18
CA GLU A 80 28.94 -7.31 -0.91
C GLU A 80 28.35 -8.38 -0.01
N TYR A 81 28.44 -9.63 -0.46
CA TYR A 81 27.98 -10.79 0.27
C TYR A 81 29.17 -11.67 0.61
N GLU A 82 29.40 -11.88 1.90
CA GLU A 82 30.49 -12.71 2.39
C GLU A 82 29.95 -13.91 3.16
N SER A 83 30.37 -15.12 2.78
CA SER A 83 30.04 -16.35 3.51
C SER A 83 31.17 -17.38 3.43
N THR A 84 31.14 -18.36 4.32
CA THR A 84 31.97 -19.56 4.22
C THR A 84 31.11 -20.73 3.78
N ILE A 85 31.49 -21.39 2.70
CA ILE A 85 30.78 -22.54 2.12
C ILE A 85 31.67 -23.79 2.19
N THR A 86 31.11 -24.89 2.68
CA THR A 86 31.72 -26.22 2.68
C THR A 86 30.84 -27.14 1.85
N ALA A 87 31.32 -27.58 0.68
CA ALA A 87 30.56 -28.49 -0.19
C ALA A 87 31.06 -29.94 -0.05
N GLU A 88 30.15 -30.91 0.11
CA GLU A 88 30.49 -32.33 -0.08
C GLU A 88 30.53 -32.70 -1.58
N GLU A 89 29.51 -32.27 -2.34
CA GLU A 89 29.42 -32.49 -3.78
C GLU A 89 29.05 -31.22 -4.55
N LEU A 90 27.85 -30.67 -4.32
CA LEU A 90 27.32 -29.52 -5.06
C LEU A 90 26.54 -28.60 -4.13
N ALA A 91 27.02 -27.37 -3.96
CA ALA A 91 26.40 -26.36 -3.13
C ALA A 91 26.60 -24.97 -3.73
N SER A 92 25.64 -24.06 -3.51
CA SER A 92 25.60 -22.76 -4.16
C SER A 92 25.25 -21.63 -3.19
N PHE A 93 25.75 -20.44 -3.49
CA PHE A 93 25.27 -19.17 -2.94
C PHE A 93 24.27 -18.56 -3.93
N LEU A 94 23.15 -18.01 -3.44
CA LEU A 94 22.10 -17.40 -4.26
C LEU A 94 22.12 -15.87 -4.12
N LEU A 95 21.86 -15.17 -5.22
CA LEU A 95 21.78 -13.70 -5.30
C LEU A 95 20.54 -13.27 -6.09
N GLY A 96 19.82 -12.25 -5.61
CA GLY A 96 18.67 -11.67 -6.32
C GLY A 96 17.54 -12.65 -6.57
N ALA A 97 17.38 -13.65 -5.72
CA ALA A 97 16.30 -14.60 -5.84
C ALA A 97 14.98 -13.97 -5.40
N ASP A 98 13.86 -14.41 -5.97
CA ASP A 98 12.55 -14.10 -5.41
C ASP A 98 12.36 -14.76 -4.02
N GLU A 99 11.25 -14.48 -3.36
CA GLU A 99 10.96 -15.04 -2.02
C GLU A 99 10.80 -16.57 -2.01
N TRP A 100 10.72 -17.20 -3.18
CA TRP A 100 10.64 -18.63 -3.40
C TRP A 100 11.98 -19.24 -3.80
N GLY A 101 13.00 -18.40 -3.92
CA GLY A 101 14.29 -18.80 -4.38
C GLY A 101 14.22 -19.46 -5.76
N VAL A 102 13.44 -18.97 -6.72
CA VAL A 102 13.36 -19.49 -8.10
C VAL A 102 14.15 -18.61 -9.07
N GLY A 103 13.96 -17.29 -9.01
CA GLY A 103 14.69 -16.31 -9.81
C GLY A 103 16.15 -16.05 -9.38
N GLY A 104 16.76 -15.03 -9.99
CA GLY A 104 18.09 -14.55 -9.65
C GLY A 104 19.25 -15.35 -10.24
N PHE A 105 20.36 -15.37 -9.51
CA PHE A 105 21.63 -16.00 -9.90
C PHE A 105 22.11 -16.98 -8.83
N GLU A 106 22.81 -18.03 -9.26
CA GLU A 106 23.53 -18.94 -8.36
C GLU A 106 25.01 -19.00 -8.67
N VAL A 107 25.82 -19.00 -7.60
CA VAL A 107 27.26 -19.25 -7.62
C VAL A 107 27.48 -20.66 -7.13
N GLN A 108 27.65 -21.58 -8.08
CA GLN A 108 27.68 -23.02 -7.84
C GLN A 108 29.12 -23.53 -7.67
N LEU A 109 29.40 -24.21 -6.56
CA LEU A 109 30.66 -24.91 -6.28
C LEU A 109 30.49 -26.42 -6.58
N ASP A 110 31.03 -26.89 -7.70
CA ASP A 110 30.98 -28.30 -8.13
C ASP A 110 32.28 -29.04 -7.80
N VAL A 111 32.27 -29.78 -6.68
CA VAL A 111 33.43 -30.56 -6.20
C VAL A 111 33.81 -31.67 -7.18
N LYS A 112 32.84 -32.30 -7.85
CA LYS A 112 33.11 -33.41 -8.79
C LYS A 112 33.58 -32.88 -10.15
N GLY A 113 33.01 -31.77 -10.61
CA GLY A 113 33.37 -31.10 -11.86
C GLY A 113 34.62 -30.22 -11.77
N ASN A 114 35.16 -29.96 -10.57
CA ASN A 114 36.28 -29.05 -10.32
C ASN A 114 36.08 -27.67 -10.97
N GLY A 115 34.92 -27.07 -10.70
CA GLY A 115 34.59 -25.77 -11.28
C GLY A 115 33.66 -24.95 -10.41
N ILE A 116 33.72 -23.65 -10.62
CA ILE A 116 32.81 -22.66 -10.06
C ILE A 116 32.09 -22.01 -11.22
N SER A 117 30.76 -21.92 -11.14
CA SER A 117 29.93 -21.36 -12.22
C SER A 117 28.99 -20.29 -11.67
N LEU A 118 28.82 -19.19 -12.41
CA LEU A 118 27.74 -18.23 -12.19
C LEU A 118 26.64 -18.53 -13.20
N ILE A 119 25.42 -18.78 -12.70
CA ILE A 119 24.31 -19.29 -13.50
C ILE A 119 23.10 -18.40 -13.27
N SER A 120 22.45 -17.97 -14.35
CA SER A 120 21.13 -17.35 -14.31
C SER A 120 20.08 -18.42 -14.07
N ARG A 121 19.23 -18.23 -13.07
CA ARG A 121 18.24 -19.23 -12.65
C ARG A 121 16.93 -19.14 -13.42
N SER A 122 16.64 -17.98 -13.98
CA SER A 122 15.43 -17.75 -14.78
C SER A 122 15.42 -18.55 -16.10
N ASP A 123 16.59 -18.69 -16.73
CA ASP A 123 16.78 -19.36 -18.02
C ASP A 123 17.84 -20.48 -18.00
N GLU A 124 18.34 -20.83 -16.81
CA GLU A 124 19.37 -21.86 -16.56
C GLU A 124 20.69 -21.63 -17.32
N LYS A 125 20.95 -20.40 -17.76
CA LYS A 125 22.11 -20.07 -18.57
C LYS A 125 23.36 -19.91 -17.69
N VAL A 126 24.41 -20.68 -17.99
CA VAL A 126 25.74 -20.45 -17.42
C VAL A 126 26.32 -19.16 -18.02
N LEU A 127 26.46 -18.14 -17.19
CA LEU A 127 27.03 -16.85 -17.59
C LEU A 127 28.56 -16.92 -17.65
N GLU A 128 29.16 -17.53 -16.62
CA GLU A 128 30.61 -17.74 -16.56
C GLU A 128 30.95 -19.04 -15.81
N LYS A 129 32.05 -19.69 -16.20
CA LYS A 129 32.57 -20.89 -15.54
C LYS A 129 34.09 -20.90 -15.48
N VAL A 130 34.62 -21.12 -14.29
CA VAL A 130 36.05 -21.11 -13.99
C VAL A 130 36.47 -22.46 -13.43
N ARG A 131 37.60 -23.01 -13.93
CA ARG A 131 38.20 -24.21 -13.33
C ARG A 131 38.85 -23.84 -12.01
N HIS A 132 38.43 -24.51 -10.94
CA HIS A 132 38.96 -24.31 -9.60
C HIS A 132 39.01 -25.68 -8.90
N THR A 133 40.16 -26.05 -8.33
CA THR A 133 40.30 -27.38 -7.71
C THR A 133 39.58 -27.38 -6.36
N LEU A 134 38.41 -28.00 -6.33
CA LEU A 134 37.57 -28.07 -5.13
C LEU A 134 37.74 -29.43 -4.46
N LYS A 135 38.12 -29.42 -3.18
CA LYS A 135 38.13 -30.56 -2.27
C LYS A 135 36.82 -30.65 -1.50
N SER A 136 36.26 -31.86 -1.45
CA SER A 136 35.11 -32.20 -0.61
C SER A 136 35.39 -31.89 0.85
N LYS A 137 34.40 -31.31 1.56
CA LYS A 137 34.47 -30.98 3.00
C LYS A 137 35.54 -29.94 3.39
N LYS A 138 36.10 -29.21 2.42
CA LYS A 138 36.93 -28.02 2.68
C LYS A 138 36.05 -26.78 2.77
N ASP A 139 36.36 -25.89 3.72
CA ASP A 139 35.78 -24.55 3.81
C ASP A 139 36.37 -23.66 2.71
N TYR A 140 35.52 -22.95 1.99
CA TYR A 140 35.87 -21.88 1.05
C TYR A 140 35.23 -20.58 1.52
N SER A 141 36.03 -19.52 1.60
CA SER A 141 35.50 -18.17 1.80
C SER A 141 35.02 -17.64 0.45
N ILE A 142 33.75 -17.27 0.36
CA ILE A 142 33.13 -16.70 -0.83
C ILE A 142 32.80 -15.24 -0.54
N MET A 143 33.27 -14.34 -1.40
CA MET A 143 32.82 -12.96 -1.42
C MET A 143 32.29 -12.64 -2.81
N LEU A 144 31.08 -12.09 -2.87
CA LEU A 144 30.43 -11.63 -4.09
C LEU A 144 30.23 -10.14 -3.98
N ARG A 145 30.62 -9.39 -5.01
CA ARG A 145 30.31 -7.96 -5.13
C ARG A 145 29.39 -7.75 -6.32
N THR A 146 28.29 -7.06 -6.08
CA THR A 146 27.35 -6.61 -7.09
C THR A 146 27.45 -5.09 -7.18
N GLU A 147 27.66 -4.58 -8.39
CA GLU A 147 27.70 -3.14 -8.68
C GLU A 147 27.49 -2.92 -10.18
N SER A 148 26.79 -1.86 -10.55
CA SER A 148 26.61 -1.42 -11.95
C SER A 148 26.18 -2.52 -12.92
N GLY A 149 25.24 -3.36 -12.50
CA GLY A 149 24.72 -4.45 -13.31
C GLY A 149 25.72 -5.58 -13.58
N THR A 150 26.77 -5.67 -12.78
CA THR A 150 27.80 -6.71 -12.87
C THR A 150 28.01 -7.41 -11.53
N THR A 151 28.57 -8.61 -11.58
CA THR A 151 28.91 -9.41 -10.41
C THR A 151 30.34 -9.92 -10.50
N SER A 152 31.12 -9.67 -9.45
CA SER A 152 32.48 -10.18 -9.28
C SER A 152 32.52 -11.19 -8.14
N LEU A 153 33.40 -12.20 -8.24
CA LEU A 153 33.49 -13.30 -7.29
C LEU A 153 34.94 -13.54 -6.84
N TRP A 154 35.13 -13.63 -5.53
CA TRP A 154 36.37 -14.03 -4.88
C TRP A 154 36.18 -15.32 -4.08
N VAL A 155 37.19 -16.18 -4.15
CA VAL A 155 37.24 -17.48 -3.45
C VAL A 155 38.56 -17.56 -2.70
N ASP A 156 38.50 -17.76 -1.38
CA ASP A 156 39.67 -17.76 -0.47
C ASP A 156 40.56 -16.50 -0.65
N GLY A 157 39.92 -15.35 -0.94
CA GLY A 157 40.58 -14.07 -1.18
C GLY A 157 41.15 -13.87 -2.59
N GLN A 158 41.11 -14.88 -3.45
CA GLN A 158 41.51 -14.77 -4.85
C GLN A 158 40.30 -14.44 -5.73
N GLN A 159 40.38 -13.38 -6.53
CA GLN A 159 39.36 -13.09 -7.54
C GLN A 159 39.36 -14.18 -8.61
N VAL A 160 38.21 -14.83 -8.81
CA VAL A 160 38.04 -15.90 -9.79
C VAL A 160 37.14 -15.49 -10.95
N MET A 161 36.21 -14.55 -10.74
CA MET A 161 35.41 -13.93 -11.81
C MET A 161 35.41 -12.42 -11.62
N ASP A 162 35.43 -11.68 -12.72
CA ASP A 162 35.53 -10.23 -12.73
C ASP A 162 34.44 -9.62 -13.62
N ARG A 163 33.55 -8.85 -13.00
CA ARG A 163 32.50 -8.05 -13.64
C ARG A 163 31.65 -8.82 -14.67
N VAL A 164 31.16 -9.99 -14.28
CA VAL A 164 30.23 -10.76 -15.12
C VAL A 164 28.91 -10.01 -15.24
N LYS A 165 28.39 -9.81 -16.46
CA LYS A 165 27.13 -9.08 -16.67
C LYS A 165 25.95 -9.87 -16.12
N THR A 166 25.23 -9.26 -15.19
CA THR A 166 24.05 -9.83 -14.53
C THR A 166 22.84 -8.91 -14.57
N GLY A 167 23.00 -7.64 -14.95
CA GLY A 167 21.96 -6.63 -14.80
C GLY A 167 21.81 -6.21 -13.33
N ALA A 168 20.96 -5.22 -13.07
CA ALA A 168 20.67 -4.80 -11.70
C ALA A 168 20.09 -5.98 -10.90
N ILE A 169 20.67 -6.27 -9.74
CA ILE A 169 20.26 -7.38 -8.89
C ILE A 169 19.48 -6.81 -7.71
N THR A 170 18.21 -7.15 -7.62
CA THR A 170 17.36 -6.90 -6.46
C THR A 170 16.69 -8.20 -6.05
N GLY A 171 16.71 -8.54 -4.77
CA GLY A 171 16.03 -9.73 -4.25
C GLY A 171 16.68 -10.34 -3.04
N HIS A 172 16.22 -11.54 -2.68
CA HIS A 172 16.73 -12.34 -1.58
C HIS A 172 18.08 -12.97 -1.96
N TYR A 173 18.91 -13.22 -0.95
CA TYR A 173 20.13 -14.01 -1.08
C TYR A 173 19.98 -15.30 -0.27
N GLY A 174 20.79 -16.31 -0.52
CA GLY A 174 20.52 -17.59 0.11
C GLY A 174 21.52 -18.67 -0.17
N PHE A 175 21.13 -19.89 0.17
CA PHE A 175 21.99 -21.06 0.04
C PHE A 175 21.20 -22.22 -0.54
N LEU A 176 21.87 -22.96 -1.42
CA LEU A 176 21.32 -24.14 -2.09
C LEU A 176 22.31 -25.30 -1.93
N VAL A 177 21.79 -26.48 -1.61
CA VAL A 177 22.53 -27.76 -1.70
C VAL A 177 21.80 -28.63 -2.69
N ASP A 178 22.32 -28.70 -3.90
CA ASP A 178 21.78 -29.54 -4.98
C ASP A 178 22.03 -31.02 -4.74
N LYS A 179 23.24 -31.37 -4.28
CA LYS A 179 23.67 -32.76 -4.08
C LYS A 179 24.58 -32.89 -2.86
N GLY A 180 24.31 -33.91 -2.04
CA GLY A 180 25.08 -34.20 -0.83
C GLY A 180 24.73 -33.26 0.32
N LYS A 181 25.76 -32.77 1.03
CA LYS A 181 25.62 -31.87 2.17
C LYS A 181 26.44 -30.61 1.97
N GLY A 182 25.94 -29.50 2.49
CA GLY A 182 26.63 -28.22 2.57
C GLY A 182 26.71 -27.72 4.01
N LEU A 183 27.80 -27.06 4.38
CA LEU A 183 27.85 -26.20 5.58
C LEU A 183 28.06 -24.76 5.13
N PHE A 184 27.31 -23.84 5.73
CA PHE A 184 27.31 -22.43 5.36
C PHE A 184 27.45 -21.59 6.63
N ARG A 185 28.22 -20.51 6.59
CA ARG A 185 28.06 -19.45 7.57
C ARG A 185 26.97 -18.50 7.10
N GLN A 186 26.24 -17.90 8.04
CA GLN A 186 25.34 -16.80 7.72
C GLN A 186 26.10 -15.74 6.93
N ALA A 187 25.54 -15.33 5.79
CA ALA A 187 26.15 -14.31 4.96
C ALA A 187 26.19 -12.99 5.74
N THR A 188 27.34 -12.34 5.71
CA THR A 188 27.45 -10.92 6.07
C THR A 188 27.19 -10.12 4.81
N VAL A 189 26.29 -9.14 4.90
CA VAL A 189 25.94 -8.28 3.76
C VAL A 189 26.31 -6.85 4.09
N ASN A 190 27.16 -6.26 3.27
CA ASN A 190 27.43 -4.82 3.25
C ASN A 190 26.73 -4.25 2.03
N GLU A 191 25.89 -3.23 2.20
CA GLU A 191 25.01 -2.75 1.13
C GLU A 191 24.97 -1.23 1.12
N TRP A 192 24.91 -0.66 -0.07
CA TRP A 192 24.54 0.73 -0.30
C TRP A 192 23.21 0.79 -1.05
N ARG A 193 22.20 1.37 -0.42
CA ARG A 193 20.88 1.53 -1.03
C ARG A 193 20.88 2.76 -1.90
N SER A 194 20.75 2.54 -3.20
CA SER A 194 20.69 3.60 -4.19
C SER A 194 19.91 3.14 -5.41
N ASN A 195 19.14 4.06 -6.00
CA ASN A 195 18.52 3.90 -7.31
C ASN A 195 19.29 4.65 -8.42
N LEU A 196 20.52 5.08 -8.12
CA LEU A 196 21.44 5.62 -9.11
C LEU A 196 22.02 4.49 -9.97
N ASP A 197 22.13 4.73 -11.28
CA ASP A 197 22.64 3.79 -12.27
C ASP A 197 24.14 3.96 -12.51
N GLY A 198 24.82 2.91 -12.95
CA GLY A 198 26.18 2.98 -13.49
C GLY A 198 27.26 3.52 -12.54
N VAL A 199 27.03 3.44 -11.23
CA VAL A 199 28.01 3.83 -10.20
C VAL A 199 29.18 2.83 -10.10
N GLU A 200 30.42 3.33 -10.18
CA GLU A 200 31.63 2.55 -9.89
C GLU A 200 32.18 2.93 -8.50
N LEU A 201 32.44 1.93 -7.65
CA LEU A 201 32.81 2.13 -6.25
C LEU A 201 34.33 2.29 -6.02
N GLU A 202 35.09 2.78 -7.00
CA GLU A 202 36.53 3.02 -6.84
C GLU A 202 36.78 4.13 -5.81
N GLY A 203 37.61 3.86 -4.79
CA GLY A 203 37.84 4.79 -3.67
C GLY A 203 36.75 4.76 -2.61
N TRP A 204 35.80 3.83 -2.72
CA TRP A 204 34.72 3.64 -1.75
C TRP A 204 34.66 2.19 -1.28
N LYS A 205 34.13 2.00 -0.08
CA LYS A 205 33.98 0.70 0.55
C LYS A 205 32.56 0.49 1.02
N LEU A 206 32.00 -0.66 0.66
CA LEU A 206 30.73 -1.11 1.23
C LEU A 206 30.97 -1.57 2.67
N THR A 207 30.19 -1.02 3.59
CA THR A 207 30.22 -1.39 5.01
C THR A 207 28.84 -1.83 5.47
N LYS A 208 28.74 -2.33 6.71
CA LYS A 208 27.45 -2.66 7.33
C LYS A 208 26.54 -1.44 7.52
N ASP A 209 27.14 -0.25 7.52
CA ASP A 209 26.48 1.01 7.79
C ASP A 209 26.22 1.81 6.50
N GLY A 210 26.61 1.32 5.31
CA GLY A 210 26.46 2.02 4.04
C GLY A 210 27.77 2.17 3.27
N LEU A 211 27.83 3.15 2.36
CA LEU A 211 28.99 3.40 1.51
C LEU A 211 29.97 4.37 2.19
N GLU A 212 31.14 3.88 2.58
CA GLU A 212 32.19 4.67 3.24
C GLU A 212 33.26 5.13 2.24
N SER A 213 33.63 6.42 2.28
CA SER A 213 34.73 6.94 1.45
C SER A 213 36.11 6.56 2.01
N GLU A 214 37.04 6.14 1.14
CA GLU A 214 38.41 5.77 1.49
C GLU A 214 39.46 6.78 0.98
N GLY A 215 40.14 7.47 1.89
CA GLY A 215 41.30 8.34 1.61
C GLY A 215 40.97 9.68 0.94
N GLY A 216 41.26 10.81 1.61
CA GLY A 216 40.93 12.15 1.09
C GLY A 216 39.42 12.40 0.92
N GLU A 217 39.08 13.49 0.21
CA GLU A 217 37.73 13.72 -0.33
C GLU A 217 37.58 12.84 -1.58
N GLN A 218 36.65 11.90 -1.53
CA GLN A 218 36.31 11.03 -2.64
C GLN A 218 35.11 11.57 -3.40
N ARG A 219 35.07 11.30 -4.71
CA ARG A 219 33.97 11.67 -5.60
C ARG A 219 33.45 10.42 -6.29
N LEU A 220 32.14 10.28 -6.32
CA LEU A 220 31.44 9.18 -6.97
C LEU A 220 30.38 9.78 -7.89
N MET A 221 30.50 9.48 -9.18
CA MET A 221 29.54 9.92 -10.19
C MET A 221 28.72 8.73 -10.68
N SER A 222 27.44 8.97 -10.93
CA SER A 222 26.51 8.01 -11.50
C SER A 222 26.37 8.24 -13.01
N ALA A 223 25.91 7.22 -13.73
CA ALA A 223 25.43 7.36 -15.10
C ALA A 223 24.02 7.98 -15.17
N THR A 224 23.29 8.03 -14.05
CA THR A 224 22.02 8.72 -13.92
C THR A 224 22.19 10.20 -14.20
N LYS A 225 21.41 10.67 -15.16
CA LYS A 225 21.24 12.08 -15.46
C LYS A 225 19.86 12.55 -15.04
N ALA A 226 19.78 13.83 -14.72
CA ALA A 226 18.54 14.47 -14.37
C ALA A 226 18.54 15.95 -14.78
N GLY A 227 17.34 16.48 -15.04
CA GLY A 227 17.06 17.91 -15.14
C GLY A 227 16.39 18.38 -13.85
N SER A 228 15.11 18.74 -13.93
CA SER A 228 14.28 18.98 -12.75
C SER A 228 14.10 17.68 -11.95
N VAL A 229 14.59 17.63 -10.72
CA VAL A 229 14.70 16.37 -9.96
C VAL A 229 14.66 16.56 -8.45
N ALA A 230 14.17 15.56 -7.72
CA ALA A 230 14.42 15.45 -6.28
C ALA A 230 15.59 14.49 -6.05
N PHE A 231 16.64 14.94 -5.35
CA PHE A 231 17.82 14.13 -5.07
C PHE A 231 18.20 14.22 -3.58
N GLU A 232 18.28 13.07 -2.92
CA GLU A 232 18.47 13.00 -1.47
C GLU A 232 19.51 11.96 -1.04
N ALA A 233 20.06 12.17 0.15
CA ALA A 233 20.91 11.18 0.81
C ALA A 233 20.86 11.33 2.33
N ARG A 234 21.18 10.24 3.02
CA ARG A 234 21.53 10.23 4.44
C ARG A 234 23.05 10.18 4.58
N MET A 235 23.61 11.10 5.35
CA MET A 235 25.04 11.33 5.50
C MET A 235 25.42 11.15 6.98
N HIS A 236 26.26 10.16 7.26
CA HIS A 236 26.79 9.91 8.59
C HIS A 236 28.24 10.42 8.68
N LEU A 237 28.42 11.51 9.40
CA LEU A 237 29.72 12.16 9.58
C LEU A 237 30.40 11.56 10.81
N ASN A 238 31.32 10.61 10.61
CA ASN A 238 32.06 9.95 11.70
C ASN A 238 33.09 10.86 12.40
N GLN A 239 33.34 12.06 11.87
CA GLN A 239 34.24 13.04 12.47
C GLN A 239 33.60 14.42 12.37
N ALA A 240 33.64 15.20 13.46
CA ALA A 240 33.06 16.54 13.48
C ALA A 240 33.56 17.47 12.35
N ALA A 241 34.80 17.28 11.87
CA ALA A 241 35.37 18.09 10.79
C ALA A 241 35.19 17.51 9.37
N SER A 242 34.50 16.37 9.22
CA SER A 242 34.23 15.76 7.92
C SER A 242 33.12 16.46 7.16
N SER A 243 33.06 16.23 5.85
CA SER A 243 32.01 16.76 5.00
C SER A 243 31.56 15.76 3.95
N ALA A 244 30.33 15.93 3.47
CA ALA A 244 29.81 15.22 2.31
C ALA A 244 28.98 16.17 1.44
N SER A 245 28.81 15.81 0.17
CA SER A 245 28.01 16.60 -0.76
C SER A 245 27.19 15.75 -1.70
N LEU A 246 26.05 16.29 -2.12
CA LEU A 246 25.31 15.87 -3.32
C LEU A 246 25.76 16.73 -4.50
N ILE A 247 26.13 16.12 -5.63
CA ILE A 247 26.43 16.79 -6.90
C ILE A 247 25.24 16.59 -7.84
N PHE A 248 24.80 17.68 -8.47
CA PHE A 248 23.73 17.68 -9.46
C PHE A 248 24.05 18.69 -10.57
N ARG A 249 23.40 18.54 -11.73
CA ARG A 249 23.79 19.24 -12.98
C ARG A 249 25.27 19.02 -13.33
N GLY A 250 25.82 17.88 -12.93
CA GLY A 250 27.25 17.59 -13.05
C GLY A 250 27.65 17.27 -14.49
N ASP A 251 28.91 17.58 -14.84
CA ASP A 251 29.53 16.86 -15.96
C ASP A 251 29.87 15.42 -15.53
N ALA A 252 30.22 14.54 -16.47
CA ALA A 252 30.48 13.12 -16.17
C ALA A 252 31.60 12.90 -15.13
N ALA A 253 32.44 13.92 -14.87
CA ALA A 253 33.50 13.89 -13.87
C ALA A 253 33.13 14.60 -12.55
N GLY A 254 31.94 15.22 -12.47
CA GLY A 254 31.48 16.04 -11.34
C GLY A 254 32.37 17.23 -11.00
N ARG A 255 33.09 17.76 -11.99
CA ARG A 255 33.98 18.95 -11.87
C ARG A 255 33.26 20.26 -12.20
N LYS A 256 32.08 20.16 -12.82
CA LYS A 256 31.15 21.26 -13.07
C LYS A 256 29.79 20.92 -12.45
N GLY A 257 28.88 21.88 -12.47
CA GLY A 257 27.55 21.76 -11.91
C GLY A 257 27.47 22.37 -10.52
N LEU A 258 26.44 21.97 -9.77
CA LEU A 258 26.17 22.46 -8.44
C LEU A 258 26.43 21.36 -7.41
N ARG A 259 26.76 21.76 -6.19
CA ARG A 259 26.85 20.83 -5.06
C ARG A 259 26.27 21.41 -3.78
N ILE A 260 25.53 20.59 -3.04
CA ILE A 260 25.14 20.87 -1.66
C ILE A 260 26.09 20.16 -0.73
N LYS A 261 26.87 20.93 0.03
CA LYS A 261 27.85 20.42 0.98
C LYS A 261 27.35 20.56 2.41
N VAL A 262 27.34 19.46 3.14
CA VAL A 262 27.22 19.42 4.61
C VAL A 262 28.63 19.52 5.17
N ASP A 263 28.98 20.67 5.73
CA ASP A 263 30.33 21.00 6.18
C ASP A 263 30.40 20.98 7.72
N GLY A 264 30.78 19.84 8.29
CA GLY A 264 30.88 19.69 9.74
C GLY A 264 31.91 20.62 10.37
N LYS A 265 33.02 20.92 9.67
CA LYS A 265 34.05 21.83 10.17
C LYS A 265 33.53 23.26 10.35
N GLY A 266 32.65 23.69 9.45
CA GLY A 266 32.07 25.03 9.44
C GLY A 266 30.75 25.15 10.20
N ASP A 267 30.17 24.03 10.68
CA ASP A 267 28.79 23.98 11.19
C ASP A 267 27.81 24.66 10.22
N GLN A 268 27.83 24.22 8.95
CA GLN A 268 27.08 24.88 7.89
C GLN A 268 26.69 23.94 6.75
N ILE A 269 25.64 24.33 6.02
CA ILE A 269 25.27 23.76 4.72
C ILE A 269 25.52 24.81 3.65
N LEU A 270 26.12 24.39 2.54
CA LEU A 270 26.59 25.27 1.46
C LEU A 270 26.01 24.80 0.13
N LEU A 271 25.33 25.68 -0.60
CA LEU A 271 25.11 25.53 -2.03
C LEU A 271 26.26 26.19 -2.79
N MET A 272 26.93 25.44 -3.66
CA MET A 272 28.17 25.86 -4.30
C MET A 272 28.20 25.51 -5.79
N ASP A 273 28.90 26.34 -6.57
CA ASP A 273 29.34 25.97 -7.93
C ASP A 273 30.60 25.10 -7.87
N SER A 274 30.51 23.89 -8.41
CA SER A 274 31.55 22.86 -8.31
C SER A 274 32.84 23.21 -9.07
N LYS A 275 32.78 24.09 -10.08
CA LYS A 275 33.95 24.44 -10.90
C LYS A 275 34.77 25.55 -10.27
N SER A 276 34.10 26.60 -9.82
CA SER A 276 34.72 27.79 -9.25
C SER A 276 34.94 27.67 -7.75
N GLU A 277 34.34 26.67 -7.09
CA GLU A 277 34.32 26.50 -5.63
C GLU A 277 33.67 27.70 -4.90
N LYS A 278 32.87 28.48 -5.63
CA LYS A 278 32.17 29.63 -5.09
C LYS A 278 30.90 29.17 -4.38
N THR A 279 30.76 29.55 -3.11
CA THR A 279 29.50 29.46 -2.38
C THR A 279 28.49 30.44 -2.98
N LEU A 280 27.34 29.92 -3.40
CA LEU A 280 26.18 30.70 -3.83
C LEU A 280 25.36 31.10 -2.62
N GLN A 281 25.07 30.13 -1.74
CA GLN A 281 24.29 30.33 -0.53
C GLN A 281 24.85 29.46 0.62
N SER A 282 24.65 29.90 1.86
CA SER A 282 25.12 29.20 3.06
C SER A 282 24.22 29.45 4.24
N VAL A 283 24.09 28.46 5.12
CA VAL A 283 23.31 28.54 6.36
C VAL A 283 24.04 27.81 7.47
N SER A 284 24.11 28.41 8.67
CA SER A 284 24.73 27.78 9.83
C SER A 284 23.77 26.76 10.45
N VAL A 285 24.26 25.54 10.63
CA VAL A 285 23.55 24.44 11.31
C VAL A 285 24.53 23.71 12.21
N LYS A 286 24.11 23.33 13.42
CA LYS A 286 24.97 22.58 14.31
C LYS A 286 25.15 21.15 13.78
N ILE A 287 26.39 20.77 13.48
CA ILE A 287 26.75 19.44 13.00
C ILE A 287 27.63 18.76 14.06
N GLN A 288 27.11 17.67 14.58
CA GLN A 288 27.77 16.78 15.54
C GLN A 288 28.20 15.48 14.86
N GLU A 289 29.30 14.91 15.37
CA GLU A 289 29.75 13.56 15.02
C GLU A 289 28.73 12.49 15.44
N ASP A 290 28.78 11.34 14.77
CA ASP A 290 27.92 10.17 15.05
C ASP A 290 26.41 10.45 14.93
N ILE A 291 26.04 11.44 14.11
CA ILE A 291 24.66 11.77 13.75
C ILE A 291 24.47 11.51 12.25
N LEU A 292 23.35 10.86 11.93
CA LEU A 292 22.88 10.69 10.57
C LEU A 292 22.07 11.93 10.17
N TYR A 293 22.51 12.60 9.11
CA TYR A 293 21.85 13.79 8.55
C TYR A 293 21.15 13.43 7.25
N HIS A 294 19.89 13.80 7.10
CA HIS A 294 19.19 13.71 5.82
C HIS A 294 19.26 15.05 5.09
N VAL A 295 19.59 15.01 3.81
CA VAL A 295 19.62 16.18 2.92
C VAL A 295 18.83 15.82 1.69
N LYS A 296 17.91 16.70 1.28
CA LYS A 296 17.13 16.57 0.05
C LYS A 296 17.25 17.84 -0.77
N ILE A 297 17.45 17.69 -2.06
CA ILE A 297 17.46 18.76 -3.06
C ILE A 297 16.19 18.59 -3.90
N VAL A 298 15.51 19.69 -4.19
CA VAL A 298 14.48 19.76 -5.22
C VAL A 298 14.95 20.80 -6.23
N ASP A 299 15.34 20.32 -7.40
CA ASP A 299 15.75 21.10 -8.55
C ASP A 299 14.55 21.27 -9.48
N GLU A 300 14.12 22.51 -9.69
CA GLU A 300 12.99 22.91 -10.54
C GLU A 300 13.48 23.67 -11.80
N GLY A 301 14.73 23.44 -12.22
CA GLY A 301 15.32 24.07 -13.41
C GLY A 301 15.93 25.45 -13.10
N GLU A 302 15.14 26.51 -13.02
CA GLU A 302 15.69 27.85 -12.68
C GLU A 302 15.83 28.07 -11.17
N LYS A 303 15.23 27.19 -10.37
CA LYS A 303 15.14 27.26 -8.91
C LYS A 303 15.64 25.97 -8.28
N VAL A 304 16.41 26.09 -7.20
CA VAL A 304 16.89 24.96 -6.40
C VAL A 304 16.52 25.19 -4.94
N LYS A 305 15.86 24.21 -4.35
CA LYS A 305 15.45 24.16 -2.94
C LYS A 305 16.24 23.07 -2.21
N VAL A 306 16.74 23.36 -1.02
CA VAL A 306 17.49 22.39 -0.18
C VAL A 306 16.77 22.21 1.14
N PHE A 307 16.43 20.98 1.47
CA PHE A 307 15.75 20.58 2.71
C PHE A 307 16.74 19.86 3.62
N TRP A 308 16.55 20.04 4.93
CA TRP A 308 17.44 19.51 5.95
C TRP A 308 16.68 18.69 6.97
N GLN A 309 17.17 17.48 7.20
CA GLN A 309 16.47 16.44 7.97
C GLN A 309 15.07 16.20 7.39
N GLU A 310 14.13 15.76 8.22
CA GLU A 310 12.74 15.51 7.83
C GLU A 310 11.89 16.81 7.86
N GLY A 311 12.49 17.96 7.54
CA GLY A 311 11.79 19.25 7.50
C GLY A 311 11.14 19.51 6.13
N ASP A 312 9.94 20.07 6.12
CA ASP A 312 9.14 20.32 4.90
C ASP A 312 9.40 21.70 4.29
N GLU A 313 10.19 22.53 4.96
CA GLU A 313 10.57 23.87 4.50
C GLU A 313 12.00 23.87 3.98
N PRO A 314 12.26 24.52 2.83
CA PRO A 314 13.61 24.61 2.30
C PRO A 314 14.47 25.48 3.21
N LEU A 315 15.60 24.92 3.63
CA LEU A 315 16.65 25.60 4.37
C LEU A 315 17.42 26.60 3.49
N LEU A 316 17.56 26.30 2.19
CA LEU A 316 18.16 27.18 1.18
C LEU A 316 17.27 27.22 -0.07
N ILE A 317 17.19 28.39 -0.71
CA ILE A 317 16.50 28.61 -1.99
C ILE A 317 17.40 29.51 -2.84
N GLU A 318 17.79 29.01 -4.01
CA GLU A 318 18.51 29.77 -5.03
C GLU A 318 17.67 29.83 -6.31
N GLU A 319 17.56 31.01 -6.90
CA GLU A 319 16.73 31.31 -8.07
C GLU A 319 17.57 31.90 -9.21
N HIS A 320 17.00 31.98 -10.41
CA HIS A 320 17.65 32.50 -11.62
C HIS A 320 18.92 31.73 -12.03
N LEU A 321 18.94 30.43 -11.73
CA LEU A 321 19.98 29.52 -12.19
C LEU A 321 19.73 29.15 -13.66
N ASP A 322 20.80 28.94 -14.42
CA ASP A 322 20.69 28.41 -15.78
C ASP A 322 20.17 26.96 -15.73
N PRO A 323 18.98 26.67 -16.28
CA PRO A 323 18.42 25.32 -16.24
C PRO A 323 19.31 24.42 -17.09
N SER A 324 19.97 23.44 -16.45
CA SER A 324 20.86 22.53 -17.15
C SER A 324 20.71 21.13 -16.59
N GLU A 325 20.59 20.16 -17.48
CA GLU A 325 20.63 18.75 -17.13
C GLU A 325 22.06 18.30 -16.87
N GLY A 326 22.23 17.26 -16.05
CA GLY A 326 23.54 16.67 -15.85
C GLY A 326 23.54 15.42 -15.00
N TYR A 327 24.75 14.90 -14.80
CA TYR A 327 25.00 13.71 -14.00
C TYR A 327 24.82 14.00 -12.51
N LEU A 328 24.30 13.01 -11.80
CA LEU A 328 24.21 13.02 -10.35
C LEU A 328 25.43 12.33 -9.73
N GLY A 329 25.78 12.74 -8.53
CA GLY A 329 26.89 12.15 -7.81
C GLY A 329 26.96 12.59 -6.36
N VAL A 330 27.98 12.12 -5.67
CA VAL A 330 28.25 12.44 -4.28
C VAL A 330 29.75 12.69 -4.06
N THR A 331 30.09 13.51 -3.08
CA THR A 331 31.44 13.55 -2.51
C THR A 331 31.41 13.31 -1.03
N ALA A 332 32.48 12.76 -0.47
CA ALA A 332 32.61 12.64 0.97
C ALA A 332 34.07 12.57 1.41
N ASP A 333 34.38 13.17 2.56
CA ASP A 333 35.67 13.07 3.22
C ASP A 333 35.82 11.70 3.91
N THR A 334 37.07 11.23 3.96
CA THR A 334 37.44 9.94 4.59
C THR A 334 36.69 9.66 5.88
N GLY A 335 36.09 8.48 5.94
CA GLY A 335 35.33 8.02 7.10
C GLY A 335 33.88 8.50 7.11
N THR A 336 33.41 9.28 6.15
CA THR A 336 31.98 9.59 6.01
C THR A 336 31.24 8.41 5.37
N VAL A 337 30.06 8.09 5.88
CA VAL A 337 29.22 6.99 5.36
C VAL A 337 27.94 7.55 4.75
N LEU A 338 27.64 7.14 3.52
CA LEU A 338 26.42 7.50 2.78
C LEU A 338 25.41 6.35 2.79
N GLN A 339 24.15 6.69 3.05
CA GLN A 339 23.00 5.78 3.11
C GLN A 339 21.86 6.34 2.27
N ASP A 340 21.00 5.45 1.75
CA ASP A 340 19.74 5.78 1.07
C ASP A 340 19.87 6.96 0.08
N VAL A 341 20.85 6.88 -0.83
CA VAL A 341 21.05 7.91 -1.86
C VAL A 341 20.01 7.69 -2.94
N ARG A 342 19.05 8.62 -3.10
CA ARG A 342 17.89 8.40 -3.97
C ARG A 342 17.59 9.61 -4.85
N VAL A 343 17.16 9.32 -6.06
CA VAL A 343 16.66 10.31 -7.02
C VAL A 343 15.18 10.03 -7.32
N SER A 344 14.37 11.07 -7.58
CA SER A 344 13.02 10.89 -8.10
C SER A 344 13.06 10.13 -9.44
N GLY A 345 12.03 9.35 -9.70
CA GLY A 345 11.98 8.47 -10.86
C GLY A 345 10.60 7.85 -11.05
N LEU A 346 10.55 6.84 -11.90
CA LEU A 346 9.34 6.09 -12.21
C LEU A 346 8.89 5.26 -11.00
N GLU A 347 7.71 5.55 -10.48
CA GLU A 347 6.96 4.69 -9.58
C GLU A 347 6.24 3.59 -10.37
N GLY A 348 6.27 2.36 -9.87
CA GLY A 348 5.78 1.19 -10.58
C GLY A 348 6.20 -0.12 -9.92
N ASN A 349 5.69 -1.24 -10.41
CA ASN A 349 6.10 -2.60 -10.01
C ASN A 349 6.94 -3.32 -11.09
N LEU A 350 7.27 -2.61 -12.17
CA LEU A 350 8.09 -3.13 -13.25
C LEU A 350 9.58 -2.96 -12.91
N GLU A 351 10.36 -4.01 -13.09
CA GLU A 351 11.77 -4.07 -12.68
C GLU A 351 12.73 -4.16 -13.88
N GLY A 352 14.03 -3.98 -13.61
CA GLY A 352 15.09 -4.21 -14.60
C GLY A 352 15.06 -3.28 -15.81
N TRP A 353 14.60 -2.03 -15.63
CA TRP A 353 14.56 -1.03 -16.67
C TRP A 353 15.92 -0.81 -17.33
N THR A 354 15.96 -0.85 -18.66
CA THR A 354 17.14 -0.55 -19.48
C THR A 354 16.76 0.43 -20.58
N SER A 355 17.51 1.52 -20.71
CA SER A 355 17.38 2.45 -21.83
C SER A 355 18.08 1.87 -23.06
N GLU A 356 17.30 1.50 -24.08
CA GLU A 356 17.82 0.87 -25.31
C GLU A 356 18.13 1.91 -26.40
N ARG A 357 17.37 3.01 -26.45
CA ARG A 357 17.55 4.13 -27.41
C ARG A 357 16.96 5.43 -26.85
N GLY A 358 17.47 6.56 -27.32
CA GLY A 358 17.05 7.89 -26.88
C GLY A 358 17.66 8.26 -25.53
N GLU A 359 17.40 9.49 -25.08
CA GLU A 359 17.81 9.96 -23.77
C GLU A 359 16.68 9.71 -22.76
N TRP A 360 17.05 9.20 -21.58
CA TRP A 360 16.11 8.91 -20.51
C TRP A 360 16.66 9.46 -19.21
N LEU A 361 15.89 10.33 -18.57
CA LEU A 361 16.30 11.12 -17.40
C LEU A 361 15.36 10.87 -16.23
N SER A 362 15.91 10.88 -15.02
CA SER A 362 15.11 11.06 -13.81
C SER A 362 14.49 12.46 -13.81
N HIS A 363 13.21 12.54 -13.45
CA HIS A 363 12.45 13.78 -13.41
C HIS A 363 11.67 13.90 -12.08
N LEU A 364 11.29 15.12 -11.69
CA LEU A 364 10.44 15.34 -10.49
C LEU A 364 9.12 14.57 -10.57
N GLN A 365 8.55 14.50 -11.78
CA GLN A 365 7.24 13.89 -12.03
C GLN A 365 7.33 12.44 -12.52
N GLY A 366 8.52 11.81 -12.53
CA GLY A 366 8.66 10.42 -13.01
C GLY A 366 9.96 10.17 -13.76
N VAL A 367 9.89 9.49 -14.90
CA VAL A 367 10.99 9.40 -15.88
C VAL A 367 10.62 10.15 -17.15
N MET A 368 11.52 11.00 -17.64
CA MET A 368 11.39 11.65 -18.93
C MET A 368 12.18 10.88 -20.01
N GLY A 369 11.52 10.53 -21.11
CA GLY A 369 12.15 10.07 -22.34
C GLY A 369 12.21 11.20 -23.36
N SER A 370 13.33 11.31 -24.08
CA SER A 370 13.56 12.31 -25.12
C SER A 370 14.13 11.65 -26.38
N SER A 371 13.62 12.08 -27.52
CA SER A 371 14.01 11.60 -28.84
C SER A 371 14.51 12.73 -29.72
N ASP A 372 15.62 12.50 -30.44
CA ASP A 372 16.17 13.47 -31.39
C ASP A 372 15.49 13.33 -32.75
N GLY A 373 14.50 14.18 -33.04
CA GLY A 373 13.81 14.19 -34.33
C GLY A 373 12.92 12.95 -34.57
N GLU A 374 12.89 12.44 -35.81
CA GLU A 374 12.01 11.33 -36.22
C GLU A 374 12.48 9.93 -35.79
N ASP A 375 13.30 9.82 -34.73
CA ASP A 375 13.75 8.54 -34.16
C ASP A 375 12.92 8.17 -32.92
N ASN A 376 12.73 6.87 -32.69
CA ASN A 376 12.09 6.37 -31.47
C ASN A 376 13.09 6.29 -30.31
N ALA A 377 12.69 6.74 -29.12
CA ALA A 377 13.33 6.40 -27.85
C ALA A 377 12.64 5.19 -27.23
N PHE A 378 13.40 4.27 -26.63
CA PHE A 378 12.88 3.06 -25.99
C PHE A 378 13.53 2.80 -24.64
N ARG A 379 12.69 2.54 -23.63
CA ARG A 379 13.10 2.03 -22.31
C ARG A 379 12.32 0.76 -22.00
N MET A 380 13.01 -0.35 -21.77
CA MET A 380 12.38 -1.67 -21.63
C MET A 380 12.56 -2.23 -20.22
N SER A 381 11.50 -2.80 -19.64
CA SER A 381 11.55 -3.55 -18.39
C SER A 381 11.88 -5.02 -18.65
N THR A 382 12.45 -5.72 -17.67
CA THR A 382 12.60 -7.19 -17.72
C THR A 382 11.35 -7.95 -17.28
N THR A 383 10.41 -7.28 -16.62
CA THR A 383 9.12 -7.86 -16.19
C THR A 383 8.32 -8.35 -17.39
N LYS A 384 7.62 -9.47 -17.23
CA LYS A 384 6.78 -10.10 -18.26
C LYS A 384 5.46 -10.53 -17.65
N GLU A 385 4.40 -10.43 -18.44
CA GLU A 385 3.10 -10.99 -18.10
C GLU A 385 2.34 -11.36 -19.39
N ASP A 386 1.43 -12.33 -19.28
CA ASP A 386 0.60 -12.78 -20.40
C ASP A 386 -0.74 -12.03 -20.38
N ASP A 387 -1.50 -12.16 -19.29
CA ASP A 387 -2.81 -11.54 -19.09
C ASP A 387 -2.76 -10.52 -17.94
N PHE A 388 -3.03 -9.25 -18.22
CA PHE A 388 -2.79 -8.17 -17.27
C PHE A 388 -3.66 -6.93 -17.50
N ILE A 389 -3.73 -6.10 -16.46
CA ILE A 389 -4.10 -4.69 -16.52
C ILE A 389 -2.82 -3.86 -16.41
N LEU A 390 -2.52 -3.06 -17.44
CA LEU A 390 -1.40 -2.13 -17.48
C LEU A 390 -1.94 -0.70 -17.26
N GLU A 391 -1.49 -0.06 -16.20
CA GLU A 391 -1.84 1.31 -15.85
C GLU A 391 -0.61 2.21 -15.98
N GLY A 392 -0.78 3.49 -16.35
CA GLY A 392 0.30 4.46 -16.38
C GLY A 392 -0.18 5.89 -16.60
N ASP A 393 0.51 6.84 -15.97
CA ASP A 393 0.33 8.27 -16.17
C ASP A 393 1.35 8.78 -17.20
N VAL A 394 0.85 9.42 -18.25
CA VAL A 394 1.65 9.84 -19.41
C VAL A 394 1.46 11.33 -19.64
N THR A 395 2.56 12.08 -19.63
CA THR A 395 2.56 13.53 -19.91
C THR A 395 3.43 13.79 -21.12
N ILE A 396 2.85 14.23 -22.24
CA ILE A 396 3.65 14.74 -23.36
C ILE A 396 4.16 16.12 -22.95
N HIS A 397 5.45 16.40 -23.09
CA HIS A 397 6.03 17.67 -22.62
C HIS A 397 5.41 18.87 -23.36
N GLU A 398 5.21 20.00 -22.68
CA GLU A 398 4.58 21.20 -23.27
C GLU A 398 5.32 21.75 -24.49
N ASP A 399 6.66 21.68 -24.47
CA ASP A 399 7.53 22.06 -25.60
C ASP A 399 7.58 21.02 -26.73
N SER A 400 6.85 19.90 -26.60
CA SER A 400 6.78 18.81 -27.57
C SER A 400 5.37 18.62 -28.13
N PRO A 401 4.72 19.64 -28.70
CA PRO A 401 3.35 19.52 -29.21
C PRO A 401 3.21 18.54 -30.39
N TYR A 402 4.33 18.17 -31.01
CA TYR A 402 4.41 17.18 -32.09
C TYR A 402 5.00 15.83 -31.66
N GLY A 403 5.31 15.70 -30.37
CA GLY A 403 5.83 14.48 -29.80
C GLY A 403 4.71 13.49 -29.47
N THR A 404 5.06 12.21 -29.43
CA THR A 404 4.13 11.15 -28.99
C THR A 404 4.77 10.36 -27.86
N ALA A 405 3.93 9.75 -27.03
CA ALA A 405 4.33 8.92 -25.92
C ALA A 405 3.66 7.55 -26.03
N GLY A 406 4.36 6.47 -25.69
CA GLY A 406 3.85 5.12 -25.84
C GLY A 406 4.13 4.19 -24.66
N LEU A 407 3.14 3.34 -24.35
CA LEU A 407 3.28 2.19 -23.46
C LEU A 407 3.41 0.92 -24.30
N ILE A 408 4.50 0.18 -24.11
CA ILE A 408 4.82 -1.05 -24.81
C ILE A 408 4.47 -2.25 -23.94
N PHE A 409 3.87 -3.27 -24.55
CA PHE A 409 3.50 -4.49 -23.86
C PHE A 409 3.56 -5.73 -24.77
N ARG A 410 3.63 -6.91 -24.14
CA ARG A 410 3.82 -8.20 -24.82
C ARG A 410 4.98 -8.19 -25.81
N SER A 411 6.07 -7.49 -25.47
CA SER A 411 7.19 -7.26 -26.36
C SER A 411 8.39 -8.18 -26.12
N ASN A 412 9.11 -8.54 -27.17
CA ASN A 412 10.43 -9.17 -27.05
C ASN A 412 11.58 -8.15 -27.12
N GLY A 413 11.29 -6.85 -27.26
CA GLY A 413 12.26 -5.76 -27.49
C GLY A 413 12.38 -5.32 -28.95
N VAL A 414 11.80 -6.07 -29.89
CA VAL A 414 11.77 -5.74 -31.33
C VAL A 414 10.33 -5.74 -31.84
N SER A 415 9.57 -6.77 -31.50
CA SER A 415 8.15 -6.95 -31.84
C SER A 415 7.30 -6.89 -30.57
N GLY A 416 6.02 -6.53 -30.69
CA GLY A 416 5.08 -6.40 -29.59
C GLY A 416 3.97 -5.40 -29.91
N TYR A 417 3.19 -5.03 -28.91
CA TYR A 417 2.20 -3.96 -29.05
C TYR A 417 2.70 -2.66 -28.43
N MET A 418 2.25 -1.53 -28.98
CA MET A 418 2.42 -0.21 -28.39
C MET A 418 1.09 0.54 -28.43
N LEU A 419 0.70 1.08 -27.28
CA LEU A 419 -0.34 2.08 -27.17
C LEU A 419 0.32 3.46 -27.20
N GLN A 420 -0.01 4.26 -28.21
CA GLN A 420 0.58 5.57 -28.48
C GLN A 420 -0.46 6.69 -28.27
N LEU A 421 -0.05 7.74 -27.56
CA LEU A 421 -0.77 9.00 -27.38
C LEU A 421 -0.14 10.05 -28.29
N ASP A 422 -0.94 10.65 -29.17
CA ASP A 422 -0.48 11.57 -30.23
C ASP A 422 -1.32 12.87 -30.18
N PRO A 423 -0.85 13.91 -29.46
CA PRO A 423 -1.57 15.18 -29.34
C PRO A 423 -1.62 15.96 -30.66
N ASN A 424 -0.62 15.81 -31.53
CA ASN A 424 -0.61 16.50 -32.82
C ASN A 424 -1.74 16.03 -33.75
N LEU A 425 -2.06 14.73 -33.71
CA LEU A 425 -3.20 14.18 -34.45
C LEU A 425 -4.47 14.07 -33.62
N GLY A 426 -4.44 14.44 -32.33
CA GLY A 426 -5.56 14.32 -31.41
C GLY A 426 -6.10 12.89 -31.35
N ARG A 427 -5.21 11.90 -31.15
CA ARG A 427 -5.60 10.48 -31.16
C ARG A 427 -4.85 9.61 -30.16
N VAL A 428 -5.50 8.51 -29.82
CA VAL A 428 -4.90 7.35 -29.17
C VAL A 428 -4.85 6.21 -30.19
N ARG A 429 -3.70 5.56 -30.34
CA ARG A 429 -3.46 4.53 -31.37
C ARG A 429 -2.83 3.29 -30.74
N LEU A 430 -3.45 2.14 -30.92
CA LEU A 430 -2.87 0.83 -30.63
C LEU A 430 -2.26 0.25 -31.91
N LEU A 431 -0.99 -0.12 -31.87
CA LEU A 431 -0.27 -0.65 -33.03
C LEU A 431 0.65 -1.84 -32.70
N ASP A 432 0.99 -2.58 -33.74
CA ASP A 432 2.07 -3.58 -33.78
C ASP A 432 3.41 -2.89 -34.07
N LEU A 433 4.40 -3.09 -33.19
CA LEU A 433 5.71 -2.46 -33.27
C LEU A 433 6.57 -2.89 -34.48
N GLU A 434 6.50 -4.15 -34.91
CA GLU A 434 7.42 -4.67 -35.95
C GLU A 434 7.03 -4.16 -37.35
N GLY A 435 5.74 -3.96 -37.58
CA GLY A 435 5.17 -3.56 -38.87
C GLY A 435 4.49 -2.19 -38.90
N ASP A 436 4.43 -1.46 -37.77
CA ASP A 436 3.65 -0.22 -37.59
C ASP A 436 2.18 -0.38 -38.05
N ARG A 437 1.61 -1.58 -37.85
CA ARG A 437 0.23 -1.87 -38.23
C ARG A 437 -0.70 -1.34 -37.14
N THR A 438 -1.56 -0.38 -37.48
CA THR A 438 -2.65 0.05 -36.59
C THR A 438 -3.62 -1.11 -36.37
N ILE A 439 -3.89 -1.42 -35.10
CA ILE A 439 -4.86 -2.41 -34.67
C ILE A 439 -6.17 -1.73 -34.30
N GLY A 440 -6.08 -0.59 -33.61
CA GLY A 440 -7.21 0.28 -33.30
C GLY A 440 -6.74 1.72 -33.08
N GLU A 441 -7.60 2.69 -33.35
CA GLU A 441 -7.35 4.10 -33.07
C GLU A 441 -8.66 4.83 -32.78
N MET A 442 -8.58 5.92 -32.01
CA MET A 442 -9.71 6.76 -31.65
C MET A 442 -9.26 8.21 -31.46
N GLU A 443 -10.10 9.17 -31.87
CA GLU A 443 -9.86 10.59 -31.61
C GLU A 443 -9.97 10.90 -30.11
N ARG A 444 -9.01 11.63 -29.56
CA ARG A 444 -8.99 12.10 -28.17
C ARG A 444 -8.24 13.43 -28.09
N ASP A 445 -8.80 14.36 -27.32
CA ASP A 445 -8.12 15.61 -27.02
C ASP A 445 -7.01 15.35 -26.00
N LEU A 446 -5.77 15.57 -26.44
CA LEU A 446 -4.57 15.33 -25.64
C LEU A 446 -3.79 16.64 -25.61
N ALA A 447 -3.72 17.26 -24.44
CA ALA A 447 -3.07 18.56 -24.30
C ALA A 447 -1.59 18.36 -23.92
N PRO A 448 -0.62 18.90 -24.67
CA PRO A 448 0.77 18.94 -24.23
C PRO A 448 0.88 19.64 -22.86
N GLY A 449 1.69 19.07 -21.97
CA GLY A 449 1.83 19.49 -20.57
C GLY A 449 0.81 18.87 -19.61
N ALA A 450 -0.32 18.35 -20.10
CA ALA A 450 -1.29 17.64 -19.27
C ALA A 450 -0.89 16.18 -19.05
N THR A 451 -1.18 15.68 -17.85
CA THR A 451 -1.01 14.26 -17.51
C THR A 451 -2.27 13.49 -17.86
N HIS A 452 -2.13 12.46 -18.69
CA HIS A 452 -3.20 11.56 -19.09
C HIS A 452 -3.07 10.21 -18.39
N HIS A 453 -4.15 9.73 -17.76
CA HIS A 453 -4.17 8.40 -17.16
C HIS A 453 -4.58 7.36 -18.19
N VAL A 454 -3.83 6.27 -18.29
CA VAL A 454 -4.08 5.19 -19.24
C VAL A 454 -4.26 3.88 -18.48
N GLU A 455 -5.32 3.14 -18.82
CA GLU A 455 -5.59 1.80 -18.32
C GLU A 455 -5.82 0.86 -19.51
N LEU A 456 -5.05 -0.22 -19.59
CA LEU A 456 -5.07 -1.18 -20.69
C LEU A 456 -5.31 -2.60 -20.17
N HIS A 457 -6.37 -3.25 -20.65
CA HIS A 457 -6.72 -4.62 -20.32
C HIS A 457 -6.31 -5.53 -21.47
N ALA A 458 -5.25 -6.33 -21.29
CA ALA A 458 -4.83 -7.34 -22.26
C ALA A 458 -5.11 -8.73 -21.71
N VAL A 459 -6.17 -9.38 -22.19
CA VAL A 459 -6.63 -10.68 -21.66
C VAL A 459 -6.89 -11.66 -22.82
N GLY A 460 -6.09 -12.71 -22.89
CA GLY A 460 -6.02 -13.60 -24.05
C GLY A 460 -5.71 -12.78 -25.30
N SER A 461 -6.62 -12.80 -26.27
CA SER A 461 -6.55 -12.00 -27.49
C SER A 461 -7.30 -10.66 -27.41
N SER A 462 -8.06 -10.40 -26.34
CA SER A 462 -8.82 -9.15 -26.18
C SER A 462 -7.90 -8.06 -25.66
N ILE A 463 -7.97 -6.87 -26.25
CA ILE A 463 -7.25 -5.68 -25.79
C ILE A 463 -8.26 -4.53 -25.70
N LYS A 464 -8.44 -4.00 -24.49
CA LYS A 464 -9.25 -2.79 -24.22
C LYS A 464 -8.38 -1.68 -23.67
N VAL A 465 -8.65 -0.45 -24.06
CA VAL A 465 -7.91 0.73 -23.62
C VAL A 465 -8.89 1.79 -23.11
N TYR A 466 -8.60 2.35 -21.95
CA TYR A 466 -9.28 3.49 -21.35
C TYR A 466 -8.25 4.61 -21.16
N VAL A 467 -8.68 5.85 -21.36
CA VAL A 467 -7.85 7.05 -21.18
C VAL A 467 -8.69 8.07 -20.42
N ASP A 468 -8.10 8.78 -19.44
CA ASP A 468 -8.73 9.86 -18.67
C ASP A 468 -10.10 9.52 -18.09
N GLY A 469 -10.22 8.31 -17.54
CA GLY A 469 -11.34 7.92 -16.70
C GLY A 469 -12.70 7.81 -17.39
N TYR A 470 -12.76 7.73 -18.73
CA TYR A 470 -14.03 7.49 -19.43
C TYR A 470 -14.54 6.05 -19.21
N ASP A 471 -15.87 5.90 -19.11
CA ASP A 471 -16.51 4.61 -18.81
C ASP A 471 -16.33 3.55 -19.91
N GLU A 472 -16.44 3.97 -21.17
CA GLU A 472 -16.31 3.09 -22.32
C GLU A 472 -14.86 3.05 -22.85
N PRO A 473 -14.35 1.87 -23.24
CA PRO A 473 -13.01 1.75 -23.78
C PRO A 473 -12.91 2.56 -25.09
N VAL A 474 -11.86 3.37 -25.19
CA VAL A 474 -11.54 4.15 -26.40
C VAL A 474 -11.09 3.23 -27.54
N ILE A 475 -10.56 2.05 -27.21
CA ILE A 475 -10.22 0.96 -28.15
C ILE A 475 -10.68 -0.36 -27.53
N ASP A 476 -11.45 -1.17 -28.26
CA ASP A 476 -11.79 -2.55 -27.90
C ASP A 476 -11.60 -3.45 -29.14
N VAL A 477 -10.56 -4.28 -29.12
CA VAL A 477 -10.13 -5.06 -30.28
C VAL A 477 -9.73 -6.48 -29.89
N THR A 478 -9.69 -7.37 -30.88
CA THR A 478 -9.14 -8.72 -30.74
C THR A 478 -7.95 -8.90 -31.68
N ASP A 479 -6.78 -9.23 -31.14
CA ASP A 479 -5.57 -9.55 -31.91
C ASP A 479 -4.80 -10.72 -31.27
N THR A 480 -4.23 -11.60 -32.10
CA THR A 480 -3.57 -12.84 -31.68
C THR A 480 -2.06 -12.85 -31.96
N ALA A 481 -1.49 -11.73 -32.43
CA ALA A 481 -0.08 -11.67 -32.81
C ALA A 481 0.86 -11.95 -31.62
N TYR A 482 0.52 -11.39 -30.45
CA TYR A 482 1.31 -11.55 -29.22
C TYR A 482 0.41 -11.90 -28.03
N SER A 483 0.76 -12.99 -27.34
CA SER A 483 0.03 -13.47 -26.15
C SER A 483 0.74 -13.15 -24.82
N GLY A 484 1.99 -12.68 -24.86
CA GLY A 484 2.80 -12.46 -23.68
C GLY A 484 4.15 -11.83 -24.02
N GLY A 485 4.78 -11.18 -23.05
CA GLY A 485 6.10 -10.55 -23.25
C GLY A 485 6.41 -9.43 -22.25
N ARG A 486 7.46 -8.68 -22.53
CA ARG A 486 7.96 -7.57 -21.70
C ARG A 486 7.15 -6.30 -21.88
N PHE A 487 7.30 -5.42 -20.88
CA PHE A 487 6.79 -4.05 -20.88
C PHE A 487 7.86 -3.04 -21.26
N GLY A 488 7.45 -1.85 -21.72
CA GLY A 488 8.35 -0.76 -22.06
C GLY A 488 7.66 0.58 -22.20
N LEU A 489 8.48 1.61 -22.44
CA LEU A 489 8.07 2.99 -22.68
C LEU A 489 8.68 3.48 -23.99
N ASN A 490 7.97 4.36 -24.67
CA ASN A 490 8.39 4.95 -25.94
C ASN A 490 8.15 6.46 -25.97
N THR A 491 9.06 7.19 -26.59
CA THR A 491 8.86 8.58 -26.98
C THR A 491 9.31 8.77 -28.42
N TYR A 492 8.61 9.60 -29.18
CA TYR A 492 8.94 9.89 -30.57
C TYR A 492 8.72 11.37 -30.87
N ASN A 493 9.65 11.98 -31.62
CA ASN A 493 9.61 13.38 -32.09
C ASN A 493 9.37 14.42 -30.99
N GLY A 494 9.98 14.20 -29.81
CA GLY A 494 9.88 15.08 -28.67
C GLY A 494 10.22 14.39 -27.35
N SER A 495 9.66 14.93 -26.27
CA SER A 495 9.85 14.46 -24.89
C SER A 495 8.51 14.11 -24.23
N ALA A 496 8.52 13.09 -23.38
CA ALA A 496 7.37 12.69 -22.57
C ALA A 496 7.81 12.16 -21.21
N ILE A 497 6.99 12.40 -20.18
CA ILE A 497 7.18 11.94 -18.81
C ILE A 497 6.21 10.80 -18.54
N PHE A 498 6.72 9.75 -17.89
CA PHE A 498 5.95 8.58 -17.47
C PHE A 498 6.03 8.44 -15.95
N GLN A 499 4.88 8.15 -15.34
CA GLN A 499 4.76 7.94 -13.90
C GLN A 499 3.72 6.85 -13.59
N ASN A 500 3.77 6.27 -12.40
CA ASN A 500 2.76 5.32 -11.91
C ASN A 500 2.50 4.15 -12.87
N VAL A 501 3.55 3.56 -13.44
CA VAL A 501 3.43 2.48 -14.43
C VAL A 501 3.40 1.13 -13.73
N TYR A 502 2.23 0.50 -13.73
CA TYR A 502 1.99 -0.78 -13.05
C TYR A 502 1.39 -1.80 -14.00
N ALA A 503 1.86 -3.04 -13.94
CA ALA A 503 1.16 -4.18 -14.54
C ALA A 503 0.66 -5.10 -13.44
N THR A 504 -0.66 -5.25 -13.34
CA THR A 504 -1.31 -6.19 -12.41
C THR A 504 -1.78 -7.40 -13.20
N PRO A 505 -1.40 -8.64 -12.83
CA PRO A 505 -1.97 -9.84 -13.44
C PRO A 505 -3.50 -9.77 -13.41
N HIS A 506 -4.16 -10.14 -14.51
CA HIS A 506 -5.62 -9.96 -14.62
C HIS A 506 -6.38 -10.76 -13.54
N GLU A 507 -5.84 -11.91 -13.12
CA GLU A 507 -6.43 -12.71 -12.05
C GLU A 507 -6.34 -12.07 -10.66
N ASP A 508 -5.42 -11.12 -10.46
CA ASP A 508 -5.22 -10.44 -9.17
C ASP A 508 -5.93 -9.08 -9.10
N PHE A 509 -6.27 -8.48 -10.24
CA PHE A 509 -6.87 -7.14 -10.30
C PHE A 509 -8.23 -7.09 -9.59
N PHE A 510 -8.28 -6.37 -8.46
CA PHE A 510 -9.45 -6.25 -7.57
C PHE A 510 -10.01 -7.59 -7.06
N ASN A 511 -9.15 -8.60 -6.92
CA ASN A 511 -9.52 -9.95 -6.46
C ASN A 511 -8.91 -10.31 -5.10
N GLU A 512 -8.30 -9.35 -4.42
CA GLU A 512 -7.71 -9.58 -3.10
C GLU A 512 -8.81 -9.91 -2.07
N LEU A 513 -8.44 -10.67 -1.04
CA LEU A 513 -9.32 -10.88 0.11
C LEU A 513 -9.76 -9.51 0.67
N TYR A 514 -11.03 -9.41 1.08
CA TYR A 514 -11.68 -8.19 1.57
C TYR A 514 -11.99 -7.11 0.55
N ARG A 515 -11.50 -7.19 -0.71
CA ARG A 515 -11.74 -6.16 -1.72
C ARG A 515 -13.24 -5.96 -2.00
N PRO A 516 -13.81 -4.79 -1.74
CA PRO A 516 -15.19 -4.46 -2.11
C PRO A 516 -15.37 -4.51 -3.63
N GLN A 517 -16.53 -5.00 -4.06
CA GLN A 517 -16.84 -5.19 -5.47
C GLN A 517 -17.83 -4.16 -6.01
N TYR A 518 -18.39 -3.30 -5.14
CA TYR A 518 -19.25 -2.19 -5.55
C TYR A 518 -19.12 -0.95 -4.65
N HIS A 519 -18.12 -0.92 -3.75
CA HIS A 519 -17.66 0.30 -3.10
C HIS A 519 -16.38 0.80 -3.77
N TYR A 520 -16.17 2.11 -3.75
CA TYR A 520 -14.92 2.70 -4.25
C TYR A 520 -13.76 2.41 -3.30
N THR A 521 -12.67 1.90 -3.88
CA THR A 521 -11.34 1.80 -3.26
C THR A 521 -10.30 2.20 -4.29
N GLN A 522 -9.14 2.70 -3.84
CA GLN A 522 -8.00 2.78 -4.75
C GLN A 522 -7.54 1.36 -5.12
N ALA A 523 -7.07 1.16 -6.36
CA ALA A 523 -6.44 -0.10 -6.76
C ALA A 523 -5.27 -0.45 -5.81
N ARG A 524 -4.54 0.57 -5.35
CA ARG A 524 -3.38 0.50 -4.47
C ARG A 524 -3.27 1.79 -3.65
N GLY A 525 -2.68 1.73 -2.45
CA GLY A 525 -2.49 2.90 -1.59
C GLY A 525 -3.69 3.18 -0.67
N TYR A 526 -3.90 4.45 -0.31
CA TYR A 526 -4.82 4.85 0.75
C TYR A 526 -6.02 5.66 0.21
N ALA A 527 -7.23 5.35 0.68
CA ALA A 527 -8.39 6.23 0.52
C ALA A 527 -8.88 6.66 1.90
N SER A 528 -9.06 7.96 2.11
CA SER A 528 -9.63 8.51 3.34
C SER A 528 -10.79 9.45 3.03
N ASP A 529 -10.84 10.66 3.60
CA ASP A 529 -11.95 11.58 3.44
C ASP A 529 -12.31 11.80 1.96
N PRO A 530 -13.59 11.63 1.54
CA PRO A 530 -14.03 12.12 0.24
C PRO A 530 -13.88 13.63 0.21
N ASN A 531 -13.52 14.23 -0.90
CA ASN A 531 -13.33 15.65 -1.07
C ASN A 531 -14.00 16.09 -2.37
N GLY A 532 -14.28 17.39 -2.47
CA GLY A 532 -14.62 17.98 -3.77
C GLY A 532 -15.80 17.33 -4.49
N LEU A 533 -16.72 16.66 -3.78
CA LEU A 533 -17.83 15.95 -4.41
C LEU A 533 -18.67 16.94 -5.21
N VAL A 534 -18.61 16.84 -6.54
CA VAL A 534 -19.28 17.76 -7.47
C VAL A 534 -19.77 16.98 -8.68
N TYR A 535 -20.97 17.29 -9.14
CA TYR A 535 -21.45 16.83 -10.44
C TYR A 535 -21.14 17.88 -11.50
N TYR A 536 -20.54 17.48 -12.61
CA TYR A 536 -20.25 18.41 -13.69
C TYR A 536 -20.30 17.73 -15.07
N GLU A 537 -21.10 18.29 -15.97
CA GLU A 537 -21.21 17.87 -17.37
C GLU A 537 -21.38 16.35 -17.61
N GLY A 538 -22.20 15.69 -16.79
CA GLY A 538 -22.51 14.26 -16.95
C GLY A 538 -21.78 13.34 -15.97
N GLU A 539 -20.82 13.86 -15.20
CA GLU A 539 -19.95 13.06 -14.34
C GLU A 539 -20.07 13.47 -12.88
N TYR A 540 -20.11 12.47 -12.00
CA TYR A 540 -19.88 12.61 -10.58
C TYR A 540 -18.37 12.55 -10.33
N HIS A 541 -17.81 13.60 -9.72
CA HIS A 541 -16.41 13.65 -9.34
C HIS A 541 -16.25 13.26 -7.87
N LEU A 542 -15.48 12.22 -7.61
CA LEU A 542 -15.01 11.83 -6.28
C LEU A 542 -13.54 12.19 -6.17
N PHE A 543 -13.24 13.29 -5.49
CA PHE A 543 -11.89 13.48 -4.97
C PHE A 543 -11.80 12.81 -3.61
N HIS A 544 -10.60 12.48 -3.16
CA HIS A 544 -10.41 12.03 -1.79
C HIS A 544 -8.97 12.22 -1.32
N GLN A 545 -8.79 12.22 0.00
CA GLN A 545 -7.48 12.30 0.61
C GLN A 545 -6.63 11.06 0.31
N ASP A 546 -5.41 11.31 -0.14
CA ASP A 546 -4.31 10.36 -0.28
C ASP A 546 -2.99 11.00 0.19
N GLY A 547 -2.68 10.84 1.49
CA GLY A 547 -1.44 11.36 2.08
C GLY A 547 -1.29 12.88 2.00
N GLY A 548 -2.40 13.64 2.15
CA GLY A 548 -2.39 15.10 2.03
C GLY A 548 -2.39 15.61 0.58
N LYS A 549 -2.83 14.79 -0.37
CA LYS A 549 -3.12 15.13 -1.76
C LYS A 549 -4.58 14.79 -2.05
N TRP A 550 -5.15 15.38 -3.10
CA TRP A 550 -6.46 14.94 -3.61
C TRP A 550 -6.25 13.98 -4.76
N ALA A 551 -6.48 12.69 -4.51
CA ALA A 551 -6.71 11.70 -5.55
C ALA A 551 -8.09 11.92 -6.18
N HIS A 552 -8.32 11.39 -7.39
CA HIS A 552 -9.51 11.70 -8.18
C HIS A 552 -10.03 10.46 -8.90
N ALA A 553 -11.35 10.28 -8.85
CA ALA A 553 -12.10 9.36 -9.69
C ALA A 553 -13.38 10.02 -10.21
N VAL A 554 -13.89 9.53 -11.33
CA VAL A 554 -15.17 9.94 -11.92
C VAL A 554 -16.09 8.75 -12.15
N SER A 555 -17.39 8.99 -12.17
CA SER A 555 -18.41 8.00 -12.53
C SER A 555 -19.61 8.69 -13.17
N THR A 556 -20.30 8.05 -14.10
CA THR A 556 -21.58 8.55 -14.63
C THR A 556 -22.80 8.04 -13.87
N ASP A 557 -22.62 7.06 -12.97
CA ASP A 557 -23.71 6.37 -12.28
C ASP A 557 -23.47 6.14 -10.78
N LEU A 558 -22.45 6.80 -10.20
CA LEU A 558 -22.03 6.69 -8.79
C LEU A 558 -21.51 5.31 -8.37
N VAL A 559 -21.43 4.35 -9.30
CA VAL A 559 -21.15 2.94 -9.03
C VAL A 559 -19.88 2.50 -9.75
N HIS A 560 -19.80 2.73 -11.05
CA HIS A 560 -18.64 2.39 -11.87
C HIS A 560 -17.67 3.57 -11.86
N TRP A 561 -16.70 3.52 -10.95
CA TRP A 561 -15.71 4.58 -10.77
C TRP A 561 -14.48 4.33 -11.63
N LYS A 562 -13.92 5.40 -12.19
CA LYS A 562 -12.71 5.39 -12.99
C LYS A 562 -11.69 6.35 -12.41
N ARG A 563 -10.48 5.85 -12.19
CA ARG A 563 -9.40 6.64 -11.60
C ARG A 563 -8.83 7.65 -12.59
N LEU A 564 -8.45 8.80 -12.06
CA LEU A 564 -7.73 9.87 -12.74
C LEU A 564 -6.42 10.17 -12.01
N PRO A 565 -5.51 10.95 -12.61
CA PRO A 565 -4.30 11.39 -11.93
C PRO A 565 -4.61 12.17 -10.65
N ILE A 566 -3.61 12.35 -9.79
CA ILE A 566 -3.72 13.24 -8.62
C ILE A 566 -4.15 14.63 -9.09
N ALA A 567 -5.30 15.10 -8.59
CA ALA A 567 -5.88 16.38 -8.95
C ALA A 567 -5.15 17.55 -8.26
N ILE A 568 -4.94 17.45 -6.94
CA ILE A 568 -4.27 18.48 -6.15
C ILE A 568 -3.09 17.85 -5.40
N PRO A 569 -1.84 18.05 -5.86
CA PRO A 569 -0.66 17.55 -5.16
C PRO A 569 -0.29 18.45 -3.97
N TRP A 570 0.74 18.05 -3.22
CA TRP A 570 1.41 18.97 -2.30
C TRP A 570 1.95 20.18 -3.08
N ASN A 571 1.93 21.34 -2.44
CA ASN A 571 2.38 22.60 -3.04
C ASN A 571 3.25 23.40 -2.05
N GLU A 572 3.64 24.61 -2.43
CA GLU A 572 4.53 25.45 -1.61
C GLU A 572 3.90 25.87 -0.26
N MET A 573 2.57 25.82 -0.12
CA MET A 573 1.90 26.08 1.16
C MET A 573 1.83 24.83 2.07
N GLY A 574 2.07 23.63 1.53
CA GLY A 574 2.07 22.36 2.27
C GLY A 574 1.18 21.29 1.64
N HIS A 575 0.65 20.42 2.50
CA HIS A 575 -0.34 19.41 2.15
C HIS A 575 -1.67 20.05 1.74
N ALA A 576 -2.39 19.41 0.83
CA ALA A 576 -3.77 19.73 0.46
C ALA A 576 -4.74 18.77 1.20
N TRP A 577 -5.20 19.21 2.37
CA TRP A 577 -6.21 18.55 3.20
C TRP A 577 -7.65 18.78 2.69
N SER A 578 -8.61 18.20 3.38
CA SER A 578 -10.01 18.10 2.95
C SER A 578 -10.66 19.44 2.63
N GLY A 579 -11.71 19.37 1.80
CA GLY A 579 -12.46 20.52 1.31
C GLY A 579 -13.46 20.14 0.21
N SER A 580 -13.97 21.14 -0.51
CA SER A 580 -15.10 21.00 -1.44
C SER A 580 -14.82 21.62 -2.81
N ALA A 581 -15.69 21.29 -3.78
CA ALA A 581 -15.64 21.85 -5.12
C ALA A 581 -17.04 22.34 -5.53
N VAL A 582 -17.09 23.34 -6.39
CA VAL A 582 -18.32 23.93 -6.96
C VAL A 582 -18.08 24.36 -8.40
N ILE A 583 -19.16 24.57 -9.14
CA ILE A 583 -19.09 25.09 -10.50
C ILE A 583 -19.40 26.60 -10.51
N ASP A 584 -18.47 27.38 -11.07
CA ASP A 584 -18.66 28.82 -11.29
C ASP A 584 -19.34 29.07 -12.65
N HIS A 585 -20.63 28.75 -12.72
CA HIS A 585 -21.44 28.89 -13.95
C HIS A 585 -21.42 30.33 -14.50
N ASP A 586 -21.38 31.34 -13.63
CA ASP A 586 -21.43 32.75 -14.04
C ASP A 586 -20.05 33.37 -14.28
N ASN A 587 -18.96 32.59 -14.14
CA ASN A 587 -17.58 33.11 -14.11
C ASN A 587 -17.44 34.30 -13.14
N SER A 588 -18.05 34.17 -11.96
CA SER A 588 -18.04 35.16 -10.87
C SER A 588 -16.61 35.49 -10.43
N THR A 589 -15.69 34.55 -10.60
CA THR A 589 -14.25 34.72 -10.33
C THR A 589 -13.51 35.52 -11.41
N GLY A 590 -13.99 35.50 -12.66
CA GLY A 590 -13.27 36.02 -13.81
C GLY A 590 -12.08 35.17 -14.29
N LEU A 591 -11.94 33.93 -13.79
CA LEU A 591 -10.80 33.04 -14.10
C LEU A 591 -11.00 32.20 -15.37
N PHE A 592 -12.20 32.17 -15.95
CA PHE A 592 -12.54 31.32 -17.07
C PHE A 592 -12.62 32.11 -18.40
N PRO A 593 -12.07 31.57 -19.52
CA PRO A 593 -11.97 32.27 -20.80
C PRO A 593 -13.28 32.31 -21.60
N VAL A 594 -14.29 31.49 -21.24
CA VAL A 594 -15.60 31.41 -21.89
C VAL A 594 -16.67 31.84 -20.89
N GLU A 595 -17.73 32.51 -21.37
CA GLU A 595 -18.95 32.68 -20.58
C GLU A 595 -19.53 31.30 -20.27
N GLY A 596 -19.58 30.88 -19.00
CA GLY A 596 -20.56 29.86 -18.60
C GLY A 596 -20.16 28.67 -17.72
N SER A 597 -18.87 28.33 -17.48
CA SER A 597 -18.52 27.30 -16.48
C SER A 597 -17.03 27.00 -16.32
N GLY A 598 -16.68 26.58 -15.11
CA GLY A 598 -15.41 26.00 -14.72
C GLY A 598 -15.45 25.54 -13.27
N MET A 599 -14.60 24.59 -12.90
CA MET A 599 -14.62 23.98 -11.57
C MET A 599 -13.66 24.73 -10.64
N ILE A 600 -14.10 24.97 -9.41
CA ILE A 600 -13.27 25.54 -8.34
C ILE A 600 -13.24 24.55 -7.19
N ALA A 601 -12.06 24.30 -6.65
CA ALA A 601 -11.84 23.52 -5.44
C ALA A 601 -11.28 24.43 -4.35
N TYR A 602 -11.88 24.36 -3.16
CA TYR A 602 -11.34 24.91 -1.93
C TYR A 602 -10.80 23.75 -1.09
N TYR A 603 -9.58 23.89 -0.62
CA TYR A 603 -8.90 22.88 0.17
C TYR A 603 -8.23 23.52 1.38
N THR A 604 -7.99 22.72 2.41
CA THR A 604 -7.18 23.17 3.53
C THR A 604 -5.71 22.99 3.21
N SER A 605 -4.91 24.04 3.30
CA SER A 605 -3.45 23.92 3.30
C SER A 605 -2.96 23.62 4.70
N PHE A 606 -2.13 22.58 4.87
CA PHE A 606 -1.48 22.24 6.14
C PHE A 606 0.03 22.09 5.95
N ASN A 607 0.82 22.80 6.76
CA ASN A 607 2.27 22.77 6.72
C ASN A 607 2.83 22.20 8.03
N PRO A 608 3.32 20.94 8.04
CA PRO A 608 3.76 20.29 9.29
C PRO A 608 4.92 21.01 9.97
N SER A 609 5.68 21.80 9.20
CA SER A 609 6.83 22.56 9.67
C SER A 609 6.47 23.93 10.28
N LYS A 610 5.22 24.38 10.20
CA LYS A 610 4.74 25.60 10.85
C LYS A 610 4.08 25.32 12.20
N PRO A 611 4.03 26.29 13.13
CA PRO A 611 3.33 26.14 14.40
C PRO A 611 1.88 25.67 14.19
N ASN A 612 1.52 24.54 14.81
CA ASN A 612 0.20 23.91 14.70
C ASN A 612 -0.27 23.62 13.26
N GLY A 613 0.66 23.48 12.31
CA GLY A 613 0.29 23.23 10.92
C GLY A 613 -0.07 24.46 10.09
N ASP A 614 -0.33 25.61 10.74
CA ASP A 614 -0.77 26.85 10.09
C ASP A 614 -1.88 26.62 9.04
N GLN A 615 -2.98 25.98 9.46
CA GLN A 615 -4.08 25.55 8.58
C GLN A 615 -4.78 26.74 7.91
N LYS A 616 -4.88 26.77 6.57
CA LYS A 616 -5.47 27.88 5.79
C LYS A 616 -6.38 27.36 4.69
N VAL A 617 -7.23 28.20 4.11
CA VAL A 617 -7.98 27.83 2.90
C VAL A 617 -7.20 28.25 1.66
N GLY A 618 -6.84 27.27 0.84
CA GLY A 618 -6.37 27.45 -0.53
C GLY A 618 -7.48 27.21 -1.55
N MET A 619 -7.25 27.67 -2.77
CA MET A 619 -8.12 27.49 -3.92
C MET A 619 -7.35 27.05 -5.16
N ALA A 620 -7.91 26.11 -5.90
CA ALA A 620 -7.48 25.73 -7.23
C ALA A 620 -8.68 25.77 -8.19
N TYR A 621 -8.42 25.91 -9.47
CA TYR A 621 -9.48 25.88 -10.49
C TYR A 621 -9.09 24.99 -11.68
N SER A 622 -10.10 24.41 -12.32
CA SER A 622 -9.96 23.57 -13.50
C SER A 622 -10.81 24.11 -14.64
N ARG A 623 -10.23 24.15 -15.85
CA ARG A 623 -10.88 24.61 -17.08
C ARG A 623 -11.27 23.49 -18.02
N ASP A 624 -10.92 22.26 -17.65
CA ASP A 624 -11.02 21.06 -18.46
C ASP A 624 -11.77 19.97 -17.68
N LYS A 625 -12.83 20.37 -16.97
CA LYS A 625 -13.77 19.42 -16.38
C LYS A 625 -13.10 18.58 -15.27
N GLY A 626 -12.20 19.17 -14.50
CA GLY A 626 -11.51 18.54 -13.37
C GLY A 626 -10.29 17.69 -13.72
N ARG A 627 -9.83 17.69 -14.98
CA ARG A 627 -8.69 16.85 -15.44
C ARG A 627 -7.35 17.46 -15.05
N THR A 628 -7.21 18.77 -15.16
CA THR A 628 -6.03 19.52 -14.70
C THR A 628 -6.44 20.68 -13.81
N TRP A 629 -5.54 21.05 -12.89
CA TRP A 629 -5.79 22.04 -11.86
C TRP A 629 -4.70 23.10 -11.83
N GLN A 630 -5.10 24.35 -11.71
CA GLN A 630 -4.23 25.50 -11.51
C GLN A 630 -4.46 26.06 -10.11
N PHE A 631 -3.39 26.19 -9.32
CA PHE A 631 -3.46 26.89 -8.04
C PHE A 631 -3.72 28.37 -8.29
N TYR A 632 -4.60 28.96 -7.50
CA TYR A 632 -4.88 30.39 -7.61
C TYR A 632 -3.72 31.23 -7.06
N ASP A 633 -3.21 32.18 -7.85
CA ASP A 633 -2.08 33.05 -7.47
C ASP A 633 -2.37 33.90 -6.23
N GLY A 634 -3.65 34.19 -5.94
CA GLY A 634 -4.06 34.95 -4.75
C GLY A 634 -4.18 34.11 -3.47
N ASN A 635 -3.70 32.86 -3.48
CA ASN A 635 -3.70 32.02 -2.28
C ASN A 635 -2.80 32.57 -1.15
N PRO A 636 -3.13 32.29 0.12
CA PRO A 636 -4.35 31.62 0.59
C PRO A 636 -5.58 32.54 0.50
N ILE A 637 -6.75 31.99 0.15
CA ILE A 637 -8.01 32.73 0.10
C ILE A 637 -8.47 33.17 1.50
N ILE A 638 -8.32 32.28 2.49
CA ILE A 638 -8.61 32.61 3.89
C ILE A 638 -7.40 32.22 4.75
N PRO A 639 -6.70 33.18 5.38
CA PRO A 639 -5.62 32.87 6.31
C PRO A 639 -6.15 32.27 7.61
N ASN A 640 -5.28 31.60 8.37
CA ASN A 640 -5.62 31.09 9.68
C ASN A 640 -5.92 32.28 10.61
N ILE A 641 -7.06 32.22 11.32
CA ILE A 641 -7.48 33.28 12.26
C ILE A 641 -7.10 32.97 13.72
N GLY A 642 -6.31 31.93 13.95
CA GLY A 642 -5.99 31.38 15.27
C GLY A 642 -5.28 32.33 16.22
N GLU A 643 -4.45 33.26 15.72
CA GLU A 643 -3.82 34.29 16.55
C GLU A 643 -4.86 35.18 17.27
N PHE A 644 -6.06 35.34 16.71
CA PHE A 644 -7.14 36.13 17.31
C PHE A 644 -7.97 35.35 18.35
N TYR A 645 -7.94 34.02 18.33
CA TYR A 645 -8.78 33.14 19.15
C TYR A 645 -7.99 32.20 20.09
N GLY A 646 -6.66 32.32 20.13
CA GLY A 646 -5.80 31.49 20.97
C GLY A 646 -5.60 30.07 20.43
N SER A 647 -5.15 29.14 21.27
CA SER A 647 -4.77 27.78 20.84
C SER A 647 -5.89 27.00 20.13
N ALA A 648 -7.15 27.29 20.45
CA ALA A 648 -8.32 26.65 19.83
C ALA A 648 -8.59 27.11 18.39
N GLY A 649 -8.07 28.27 17.97
CA GLY A 649 -8.32 28.80 16.62
C GLY A 649 -7.32 28.33 15.56
N TRP A 650 -6.33 27.51 15.93
CA TRP A 650 -5.33 26.98 14.98
C TRP A 650 -5.83 25.76 14.20
N ASP A 651 -6.81 25.03 14.75
CA ASP A 651 -7.60 24.07 13.99
C ASP A 651 -8.58 24.84 13.11
N PHE A 652 -8.33 24.86 11.80
CA PHE A 652 -9.08 25.67 10.83
C PHE A 652 -9.08 24.99 9.46
N ARG A 653 -10.09 24.16 9.17
CA ARG A 653 -10.06 23.24 8.02
C ARG A 653 -11.42 22.83 7.49
N ASP A 654 -11.36 22.11 6.38
CA ASP A 654 -12.44 21.43 5.67
C ASP A 654 -13.51 22.39 5.11
N PRO A 655 -13.14 23.32 4.22
CA PRO A 655 -14.09 24.30 3.68
C PRO A 655 -15.14 23.63 2.78
N LYS A 656 -16.42 23.72 3.18
CA LYS A 656 -17.57 23.41 2.31
C LYS A 656 -18.18 24.69 1.76
N VAL A 657 -18.25 24.80 0.44
CA VAL A 657 -18.95 25.90 -0.25
C VAL A 657 -20.31 25.43 -0.76
N VAL A 658 -21.32 26.27 -0.56
CA VAL A 658 -22.69 26.09 -1.06
C VAL A 658 -23.26 27.41 -1.57
N ARG A 659 -24.22 27.31 -2.46
CA ARG A 659 -24.95 28.44 -3.04
C ARG A 659 -26.24 28.73 -2.26
N ASP A 660 -26.42 29.97 -1.81
CA ASP A 660 -27.68 30.47 -1.21
C ASP A 660 -28.43 31.29 -2.25
N GLU A 661 -29.31 30.62 -3.00
CA GLU A 661 -30.05 31.24 -4.11
C GLU A 661 -31.05 32.30 -3.64
N ASP A 662 -31.63 32.13 -2.45
CA ASP A 662 -32.61 33.08 -1.88
C ASP A 662 -32.03 34.49 -1.73
N ARG A 663 -30.70 34.60 -1.59
CA ARG A 663 -29.97 35.87 -1.36
C ARG A 663 -28.89 36.16 -2.40
N ASN A 664 -28.79 35.32 -3.43
CA ASN A 664 -27.79 35.44 -4.47
C ASN A 664 -26.37 35.60 -3.89
N GLN A 665 -25.96 34.65 -3.03
CA GLN A 665 -24.63 34.63 -2.40
C GLN A 665 -24.04 33.23 -2.30
N TRP A 666 -22.74 33.17 -2.11
CA TRP A 666 -22.03 31.95 -1.74
C TRP A 666 -21.81 31.92 -0.24
N VAL A 667 -21.90 30.73 0.36
CA VAL A 667 -21.65 30.48 1.78
C VAL A 667 -20.54 29.44 1.88
N MET A 668 -19.55 29.69 2.74
CA MET A 668 -18.52 28.72 3.09
C MET A 668 -18.61 28.40 4.58
N VAL A 669 -18.64 27.12 4.92
CA VAL A 669 -18.52 26.64 6.29
C VAL A 669 -17.16 25.98 6.49
N ILE A 670 -16.50 26.30 7.60
CA ILE A 670 -15.15 25.79 7.93
C ILE A 670 -15.16 25.32 9.36
N SER A 671 -14.57 24.17 9.64
CA SER A 671 -14.33 23.75 11.02
C SER A 671 -13.23 24.57 11.67
N GLY A 672 -13.50 25.06 12.88
CA GLY A 672 -12.58 25.85 13.71
C GLY A 672 -12.16 25.12 14.99
N GLY A 673 -11.86 23.82 14.96
CA GLY A 673 -11.70 23.05 16.18
C GLY A 673 -13.02 22.40 16.57
N ASP A 674 -13.65 22.79 17.67
CA ASP A 674 -14.91 22.20 18.15
C ASP A 674 -16.18 22.96 17.73
N HIS A 675 -16.10 23.75 16.65
CA HIS A 675 -17.17 24.65 16.21
C HIS A 675 -17.05 25.01 14.72
N ILE A 676 -18.13 25.53 14.12
CA ILE A 676 -18.17 25.90 12.69
C ILE A 676 -18.11 27.41 12.51
N ARG A 677 -17.35 27.87 11.53
CA ARG A 677 -17.29 29.26 11.06
C ARG A 677 -18.02 29.41 9.74
N PHE A 678 -18.84 30.46 9.64
CA PHE A 678 -19.56 30.82 8.42
C PHE A 678 -18.90 32.02 7.76
N PHE A 679 -18.78 31.94 6.44
CA PHE A 679 -18.32 33.02 5.57
C PHE A 679 -19.27 33.20 4.40
N THR A 680 -19.34 34.42 3.84
CA THR A 680 -20.06 34.68 2.58
C THR A 680 -19.18 35.34 1.54
N SER A 681 -19.53 35.13 0.27
CA SER A 681 -18.89 35.76 -0.88
C SER A 681 -19.89 36.07 -1.99
N LYS A 682 -19.58 37.09 -2.80
CA LYS A 682 -20.30 37.38 -4.06
C LYS A 682 -19.51 36.95 -5.30
N ASN A 683 -18.21 36.68 -5.19
CA ASN A 683 -17.33 36.44 -6.33
C ASN A 683 -16.42 35.21 -6.16
N LEU A 684 -16.63 34.41 -5.10
CA LEU A 684 -15.85 33.20 -4.77
C LEU A 684 -14.39 33.47 -4.38
N LEU A 685 -13.88 34.69 -4.53
CA LEU A 685 -12.50 35.06 -4.21
C LEU A 685 -12.40 35.79 -2.86
N ASP A 686 -13.31 36.72 -2.61
CA ASP A 686 -13.33 37.52 -1.39
C ASP A 686 -14.37 36.98 -0.41
N TRP A 687 -13.92 36.57 0.78
CA TRP A 687 -14.77 35.95 1.81
C TRP A 687 -14.82 36.79 3.08
N GLU A 688 -16.04 37.03 3.58
CA GLU A 688 -16.28 37.74 4.84
C GLU A 688 -16.85 36.77 5.89
N MET A 689 -16.23 36.71 7.07
CA MET A 689 -16.72 35.91 8.19
C MET A 689 -17.95 36.56 8.83
N ILE A 690 -19.05 35.83 8.93
CA ILE A 690 -20.34 36.36 9.42
C ILE A 690 -20.75 35.78 10.77
N GLU A 691 -20.41 34.52 11.06
CA GLU A 691 -20.83 33.85 12.29
C GLU A 691 -19.86 32.73 12.73
N SER A 692 -19.96 32.36 14.02
CA SER A 692 -19.53 31.07 14.54
C SER A 692 -20.68 30.34 15.27
N PHE A 693 -20.83 29.03 15.02
CA PHE A 693 -21.83 28.13 15.59
C PHE A 693 -21.18 26.95 16.35
N GLY A 694 -21.85 26.44 17.41
CA GLY A 694 -21.47 25.18 18.05
C GLY A 694 -20.84 25.27 19.45
N TYR A 695 -20.97 26.40 20.16
CA TYR A 695 -20.37 26.56 21.50
C TYR A 695 -21.18 25.93 22.65
N GLY A 696 -20.48 25.57 23.74
CA GLY A 696 -21.11 25.15 24.99
C GLY A 696 -21.60 23.70 24.91
N ASP A 697 -22.87 23.46 25.23
CA ASP A 697 -23.43 22.11 25.33
C ASP A 697 -23.57 21.38 23.97
N TYR A 698 -23.30 22.06 22.85
CA TYR A 698 -23.13 21.40 21.55
C TYR A 698 -21.84 20.55 21.48
N VAL A 699 -20.80 20.90 22.24
CA VAL A 699 -19.49 20.23 22.16
C VAL A 699 -19.47 18.94 22.97
N ARG A 700 -19.27 17.80 22.29
CA ARG A 700 -19.22 16.47 22.91
C ARG A 700 -17.81 15.92 23.12
N GLY A 701 -16.77 16.68 22.77
CA GLY A 701 -15.39 16.21 22.69
C GLY A 701 -14.97 16.09 21.22
N GLY A 702 -13.74 15.64 20.96
CA GLY A 702 -13.21 15.51 19.60
C GLY A 702 -13.03 16.86 18.89
N VAL A 703 -12.43 16.83 17.72
CA VAL A 703 -12.38 17.99 16.81
C VAL A 703 -13.51 17.82 15.81
N TRP A 704 -14.28 18.87 15.53
CA TRP A 704 -15.27 18.86 14.45
C TRP A 704 -14.51 18.93 13.12
N GLU A 705 -14.94 18.17 12.12
CA GLU A 705 -14.29 18.05 10.82
C GLU A 705 -15.35 17.87 9.73
N CYS A 706 -14.95 18.10 8.49
CA CYS A 706 -15.75 17.83 7.29
C CYS A 706 -17.21 18.33 7.39
N PRO A 707 -17.44 19.63 7.67
CA PRO A 707 -18.78 20.17 7.69
C PRO A 707 -19.42 20.08 6.30
N ASP A 708 -20.73 19.80 6.26
CA ASP A 708 -21.54 19.96 5.07
C ASP A 708 -22.77 20.80 5.37
N PHE A 709 -23.18 21.66 4.43
CA PHE A 709 -24.24 22.63 4.66
C PHE A 709 -25.14 22.75 3.43
N PHE A 710 -26.43 22.46 3.61
CA PHE A 710 -27.37 22.35 2.51
C PHE A 710 -28.82 22.56 2.98
N LYS A 711 -29.74 22.73 2.02
CA LYS A 711 -31.17 22.92 2.24
C LYS A 711 -31.93 21.68 1.77
N LEU A 712 -32.93 21.22 2.52
CA LEU A 712 -33.80 20.10 2.15
C LEU A 712 -35.28 20.38 2.45
N PRO A 713 -36.21 19.89 1.62
CA PRO A 713 -37.64 19.90 1.91
C PRO A 713 -37.98 18.89 3.01
N VAL A 714 -38.88 19.27 3.92
CA VAL A 714 -39.43 18.39 4.95
C VAL A 714 -40.61 17.62 4.36
N ASP A 715 -40.61 16.29 4.47
CA ASP A 715 -41.64 15.41 3.92
C ASP A 715 -41.84 15.53 2.40
N GLY A 716 -40.89 16.13 1.68
CA GLY A 716 -40.97 16.42 0.25
C GLY A 716 -41.80 17.65 -0.10
N ASP A 717 -42.10 18.52 0.88
CA ASP A 717 -42.77 19.79 0.68
C ASP A 717 -41.75 20.92 0.42
N GLU A 718 -41.68 21.39 -0.82
CA GLU A 718 -40.76 22.48 -1.22
C GLU A 718 -41.10 23.84 -0.60
N ASP A 719 -42.34 24.03 -0.13
CA ASP A 719 -42.72 25.24 0.60
C ASP A 719 -42.26 25.19 2.08
N ASN A 720 -41.80 24.02 2.55
CA ASN A 720 -41.33 23.79 3.91
C ASN A 720 -39.91 23.21 3.91
N GLN A 721 -38.92 24.08 3.67
CA GLN A 721 -37.51 23.70 3.64
C GLN A 721 -36.78 24.06 4.95
N LYS A 722 -35.79 23.24 5.30
CA LYS A 722 -34.87 23.46 6.43
C LYS A 722 -33.43 23.43 5.97
N TRP A 723 -32.59 24.21 6.64
CA TRP A 723 -31.14 24.11 6.50
C TRP A 723 -30.62 23.02 7.41
N VAL A 724 -29.66 22.25 6.91
CA VAL A 724 -28.99 21.17 7.63
C VAL A 724 -27.50 21.45 7.66
N LEU A 725 -26.91 21.45 8.85
CA LEU A 725 -25.47 21.44 9.07
C LEU A 725 -25.08 20.03 9.53
N SER A 726 -24.33 19.33 8.69
CA SER A 726 -23.71 18.04 8.98
C SER A 726 -22.27 18.25 9.44
N ILE A 727 -21.80 17.46 10.40
CA ILE A 727 -20.40 17.44 10.82
C ILE A 727 -19.93 16.01 11.09
N SER A 728 -18.64 15.77 10.88
CA SER A 728 -17.93 14.64 11.45
C SER A 728 -17.13 15.08 12.67
N MET A 729 -16.83 14.15 13.58
CA MET A 729 -16.11 14.45 14.81
C MET A 729 -15.02 13.42 15.06
N GLY A 730 -13.78 13.89 15.17
CA GLY A 730 -12.61 13.05 15.40
C GLY A 730 -12.71 12.21 16.67
N ALA A 731 -11.96 11.10 16.71
CA ALA A 731 -12.13 10.08 17.74
C ALA A 731 -12.08 10.63 19.18
N ASN A 732 -13.08 10.29 19.98
CA ASN A 732 -13.15 10.68 21.39
C ASN A 732 -13.66 9.54 22.28
N PRO A 733 -13.16 9.40 23.52
CA PRO A 733 -13.69 8.41 24.46
C PRO A 733 -15.18 8.57 24.77
N LYS A 734 -15.74 9.79 24.71
CA LYS A 734 -17.17 10.04 24.95
C LYS A 734 -18.08 9.51 23.83
N THR A 735 -17.53 9.33 22.64
CA THR A 735 -18.23 8.81 21.46
C THR A 735 -17.75 7.43 21.05
N GLU A 736 -16.78 6.87 21.78
CA GLU A 736 -16.16 5.57 21.53
C GLU A 736 -15.63 5.49 20.10
N GLY A 737 -14.79 6.46 19.74
CA GLY A 737 -14.23 6.65 18.40
C GLY A 737 -14.81 7.86 17.70
N SER A 738 -14.64 7.90 16.39
CA SER A 738 -15.20 8.95 15.53
C SER A 738 -16.72 8.83 15.45
N ASP A 739 -17.42 9.94 15.25
CA ASP A 739 -18.89 10.00 15.19
C ASP A 739 -19.34 11.06 14.17
N THR A 740 -20.57 10.96 13.69
CA THR A 740 -21.13 11.88 12.68
C THR A 740 -22.52 12.35 13.11
N GLU A 741 -22.71 13.67 13.13
CA GLU A 741 -23.89 14.36 13.66
C GLU A 741 -24.46 15.37 12.66
N TYR A 742 -25.70 15.79 12.89
CA TYR A 742 -26.30 16.87 12.11
C TYR A 742 -27.19 17.78 12.96
N PHE A 743 -27.44 18.98 12.45
CA PHE A 743 -28.31 19.98 13.04
C PHE A 743 -29.31 20.45 11.99
N ILE A 744 -30.60 20.44 12.34
CA ILE A 744 -31.68 21.00 11.51
C ILE A 744 -32.01 22.40 12.03
N GLY A 745 -32.19 23.36 11.13
CA GLY A 745 -32.50 24.72 11.53
C GLY A 745 -32.89 25.65 10.37
N SER A 746 -32.68 26.93 10.62
CA SER A 746 -32.89 28.01 9.66
C SER A 746 -31.61 28.82 9.47
N PHE A 747 -31.41 29.34 8.27
CA PHE A 747 -30.31 30.23 7.93
C PHE A 747 -30.87 31.47 7.25
N ASP A 748 -30.56 32.64 7.80
CA ASP A 748 -31.10 33.91 7.33
C ASP A 748 -30.16 34.69 6.41
N GLY A 749 -29.06 34.05 5.98
CA GLY A 749 -27.99 34.66 5.17
C GLY A 749 -26.81 35.16 5.99
N GLU A 750 -26.99 35.37 7.30
CA GLU A 750 -25.96 35.82 8.24
C GLU A 750 -25.74 34.80 9.36
N LYS A 751 -26.81 34.14 9.81
CA LYS A 751 -26.82 33.31 11.00
C LYS A 751 -27.60 32.00 10.84
N PHE A 752 -27.01 30.90 11.32
CA PHE A 752 -27.67 29.59 11.48
C PHE A 752 -28.25 29.44 12.89
N VAL A 753 -29.52 29.05 12.96
CA VAL A 753 -30.24 28.79 14.22
C VAL A 753 -30.80 27.38 14.18
N SER A 754 -30.28 26.52 15.07
CA SER A 754 -30.78 25.16 15.26
C SER A 754 -32.20 25.17 15.83
N ASP A 755 -33.06 24.28 15.33
CA ASP A 755 -34.39 24.01 15.87
C ASP A 755 -34.33 23.26 17.21
N HIS A 756 -33.17 22.67 17.54
CA HIS A 756 -32.95 21.89 18.75
C HIS A 756 -32.08 22.62 19.78
N SER A 757 -32.35 22.38 21.07
CA SER A 757 -31.54 22.89 22.17
C SER A 757 -30.10 22.36 22.11
N ALA A 758 -29.16 23.17 22.59
CA ALA A 758 -27.78 22.71 22.81
C ALA A 758 -27.76 21.44 23.68
N GLY A 759 -26.96 20.46 23.28
CA GLY A 759 -26.89 19.13 23.90
C GLY A 759 -27.82 18.07 23.29
N THR A 760 -28.76 18.44 22.40
CA THR A 760 -29.51 17.45 21.60
C THR A 760 -28.62 16.91 20.48
N VAL A 761 -28.43 15.59 20.46
CA VAL A 761 -27.60 14.89 19.48
C VAL A 761 -28.48 14.22 18.44
N LEU A 762 -28.37 14.63 17.19
CA LEU A 762 -28.94 13.90 16.07
C LEU A 762 -27.80 13.18 15.35
N LYS A 763 -27.78 11.85 15.45
CA LYS A 763 -26.79 11.01 14.79
C LYS A 763 -27.19 10.77 13.35
N GLN A 764 -26.23 10.89 12.44
CA GLN A 764 -26.40 10.39 11.08
C GLN A 764 -26.29 8.87 11.04
N GLU A 765 -25.47 8.32 11.92
CA GLU A 765 -25.03 6.94 11.83
C GLU A 765 -24.95 6.26 13.21
N PHE A 766 -25.32 4.98 13.26
CA PHE A 766 -25.25 4.17 14.47
C PHE A 766 -24.19 3.06 14.42
N GLY A 767 -23.65 2.74 13.24
CA GLY A 767 -22.39 2.03 13.07
C GLY A 767 -21.17 2.90 13.35
N LYS A 768 -19.98 2.37 13.10
CA LYS A 768 -18.72 3.00 13.51
C LYS A 768 -17.82 3.43 12.36
N GLU A 769 -18.13 3.04 11.14
CA GLU A 769 -17.35 3.38 9.94
C GLU A 769 -18.19 4.20 8.96
N MET A 770 -18.47 5.44 9.35
CA MET A 770 -18.99 6.52 8.50
C MET A 770 -18.43 7.85 8.99
N TYR A 771 -17.36 8.30 8.34
CA TYR A 771 -16.65 9.52 8.69
C TYR A 771 -16.47 10.43 7.49
N ALA A 772 -16.19 11.71 7.74
CA ALA A 772 -15.96 12.72 6.71
C ALA A 772 -17.05 12.77 5.63
N THR A 773 -18.31 12.53 6.02
CA THR A 773 -19.42 12.42 5.06
C THR A 773 -19.74 13.77 4.46
N MET A 774 -19.66 13.86 3.13
CA MET A 774 -19.96 15.06 2.36
C MET A 774 -20.95 14.74 1.26
N SER A 775 -21.70 15.75 0.82
CA SER A 775 -22.60 15.67 -0.32
C SER A 775 -22.09 16.35 -1.58
N PHE A 776 -22.52 15.83 -2.73
CA PHE A 776 -22.25 16.39 -4.04
C PHE A 776 -22.85 17.78 -4.20
N SER A 777 -22.05 18.75 -4.65
CA SER A 777 -22.53 20.02 -5.21
C SER A 777 -22.99 19.83 -6.66
N ASP A 778 -23.76 20.80 -7.15
CA ASP A 778 -24.11 20.94 -8.58
C ASP A 778 -24.84 19.74 -9.23
N ILE A 779 -25.47 18.85 -8.44
CA ILE A 779 -26.45 17.89 -8.98
C ILE A 779 -27.59 18.69 -9.64
N PRO A 780 -27.97 18.39 -10.90
CA PRO A 780 -28.99 19.15 -11.61
C PRO A 780 -30.36 19.09 -10.92
N ASP A 781 -31.14 20.16 -11.03
CA ASP A 781 -32.49 20.26 -10.45
C ASP A 781 -33.43 19.14 -10.96
N GLU A 782 -33.21 18.61 -12.17
CA GLU A 782 -34.01 17.49 -12.70
C GLU A 782 -33.80 16.17 -11.94
N ASP A 783 -32.62 15.98 -11.35
CA ASP A 783 -32.34 14.88 -10.43
C ASP A 783 -32.82 15.27 -9.02
N GLY A 784 -32.40 16.44 -8.54
CA GLY A 784 -32.88 17.06 -7.29
C GLY A 784 -32.46 16.33 -6.01
N ARG A 785 -31.75 15.19 -6.09
CA ARG A 785 -31.31 14.45 -4.91
C ARG A 785 -30.13 15.12 -4.22
N ARG A 786 -30.08 14.98 -2.89
CA ARG A 786 -28.90 15.29 -2.08
C ARG A 786 -28.13 13.99 -1.83
N ILE A 787 -27.11 13.75 -2.64
CA ILE A 787 -26.33 12.50 -2.58
C ILE A 787 -25.04 12.74 -1.80
N SER A 788 -24.71 11.81 -0.89
CA SER A 788 -23.54 11.85 -0.03
C SER A 788 -22.67 10.61 -0.17
N ILE A 789 -21.39 10.76 0.15
CA ILE A 789 -20.42 9.68 0.35
C ILE A 789 -19.62 10.00 1.61
N GLY A 790 -19.31 8.98 2.41
CA GLY A 790 -18.39 9.09 3.55
C GLY A 790 -17.24 8.09 3.44
N TRP A 791 -16.17 8.36 4.15
CA TRP A 791 -15.10 7.41 4.37
C TRP A 791 -15.56 6.34 5.35
N MET A 792 -15.56 5.07 4.93
CA MET A 792 -15.88 3.96 5.83
C MET A 792 -14.67 3.60 6.67
N SER A 793 -14.40 4.39 7.69
CA SER A 793 -13.35 4.14 8.68
C SER A 793 -13.61 4.84 10.00
N ASN A 794 -12.67 4.70 10.93
CA ASN A 794 -12.67 5.36 12.22
C ASN A 794 -11.24 5.76 12.61
N TRP A 795 -11.04 7.00 13.09
CA TRP A 795 -9.74 7.50 13.56
C TRP A 795 -9.12 6.72 14.73
N ASP A 796 -9.87 5.85 15.40
CA ASP A 796 -9.30 4.92 16.37
C ASP A 796 -8.40 3.84 15.73
N TYR A 797 -8.55 3.57 14.44
CA TYR A 797 -7.82 2.53 13.69
C TYR A 797 -7.77 2.78 12.16
N PRO A 798 -7.46 4.00 11.69
CA PRO A 798 -7.79 4.50 10.35
C PRO A 798 -7.20 3.71 9.19
N PHE A 799 -6.09 3.00 9.42
CA PHE A 799 -5.43 2.16 8.41
C PHE A 799 -4.89 0.84 8.99
N ALA A 800 -5.40 0.41 10.15
CA ALA A 800 -4.95 -0.82 10.80
C ALA A 800 -5.62 -2.09 10.24
N TYR A 801 -6.52 -1.94 9.28
CA TYR A 801 -7.25 -3.04 8.66
C TYR A 801 -6.30 -4.03 7.95
N PRO A 802 -6.64 -5.33 7.92
CA PRO A 802 -5.83 -6.35 7.27
C PRO A 802 -6.00 -6.36 5.73
N THR A 803 -5.91 -5.18 5.09
CA THR A 803 -6.05 -5.02 3.64
C THR A 803 -4.72 -4.65 2.98
N SER A 804 -4.48 -5.20 1.80
CA SER A 804 -3.30 -4.93 0.97
C SER A 804 -3.61 -5.34 -0.47
N PRO A 805 -3.09 -4.65 -1.51
CA PRO A 805 -2.21 -3.48 -1.49
C PRO A 805 -2.95 -2.15 -1.30
N TRP A 806 -4.19 -2.20 -0.84
CA TRP A 806 -5.09 -1.05 -0.65
C TRP A 806 -5.47 -0.90 0.82
N ASN A 807 -5.87 0.31 1.21
CA ASN A 807 -6.35 0.59 2.55
C ASN A 807 -7.37 1.73 2.54
N GLY A 808 -8.52 1.52 3.19
CA GLY A 808 -9.64 2.46 3.22
C GLY A 808 -10.59 2.34 2.01
N GLN A 809 -11.87 2.63 2.25
CA GLN A 809 -12.94 2.58 1.24
C GLN A 809 -13.96 3.70 1.47
N MET A 810 -14.71 4.02 0.43
CA MET A 810 -15.89 4.89 0.53
C MET A 810 -17.14 4.08 0.87
N SER A 811 -18.12 4.74 1.48
CA SER A 811 -19.46 4.19 1.67
C SER A 811 -20.18 4.06 0.34
N LEU A 812 -21.32 3.36 0.36
CA LEU A 812 -22.32 3.55 -0.68
C LEU A 812 -22.66 5.04 -0.84
N PRO A 813 -22.94 5.49 -2.07
CA PRO A 813 -23.62 6.76 -2.29
C PRO A 813 -25.02 6.70 -1.65
N ARG A 814 -25.37 7.73 -0.88
CA ARG A 814 -26.63 7.80 -0.10
C ARG A 814 -27.40 9.06 -0.38
N GLU A 815 -28.70 8.92 -0.57
CA GLU A 815 -29.65 10.02 -0.64
C GLU A 815 -30.02 10.46 0.78
N TRP A 816 -30.02 11.77 1.02
CA TRP A 816 -30.49 12.39 2.26
C TRP A 816 -31.81 13.11 2.03
N SER A 817 -32.77 12.90 2.95
CA SER A 817 -34.03 13.63 2.98
C SER A 817 -34.48 13.93 4.41
N LEU A 818 -35.39 14.90 4.59
CA LEU A 818 -35.98 15.19 5.89
C LEU A 818 -37.40 14.60 5.97
N LYS A 819 -37.69 13.89 7.06
CA LYS A 819 -39.01 13.31 7.34
C LYS A 819 -39.49 13.62 8.75
N THR A 820 -40.79 13.79 8.91
CA THR A 820 -41.43 13.86 10.21
C THR A 820 -41.64 12.44 10.76
N ASN A 821 -41.02 12.14 11.90
CA ASN A 821 -41.14 10.83 12.55
C ASN A 821 -42.48 10.65 13.29
N ALA A 822 -42.73 9.46 13.84
CA ALA A 822 -43.97 9.15 14.56
C ALA A 822 -44.23 10.03 15.80
N SER A 823 -43.19 10.63 16.39
CA SER A 823 -43.29 11.56 17.52
C SER A 823 -43.59 13.00 17.09
N GLY A 824 -43.60 13.29 15.78
CA GLY A 824 -43.82 14.61 15.23
C GLY A 824 -42.56 15.45 15.07
N ASP A 825 -41.38 14.88 15.28
CA ASP A 825 -40.10 15.57 15.09
C ASP A 825 -39.56 15.37 13.68
N VAL A 826 -38.91 16.38 13.12
CA VAL A 826 -38.18 16.27 11.86
C VAL A 826 -36.83 15.57 12.09
N ARG A 827 -36.51 14.57 11.27
CA ARG A 827 -35.25 13.83 11.26
C ARG A 827 -34.74 13.68 9.83
N MET A 828 -33.43 13.61 9.70
CA MET A 828 -32.81 13.15 8.46
C MET A 828 -32.96 11.64 8.34
N VAL A 829 -33.38 11.17 7.17
CA VAL A 829 -33.41 9.76 6.80
C VAL A 829 -32.52 9.53 5.58
N GLN A 830 -31.97 8.33 5.46
CA GLN A 830 -31.01 8.00 4.43
C GLN A 830 -31.38 6.72 3.68
N SER A 831 -31.11 6.68 2.38
CA SER A 831 -31.23 5.48 1.56
C SER A 831 -30.07 5.36 0.59
N ALA A 832 -29.56 4.15 0.37
CA ALA A 832 -28.63 3.91 -0.72
C ALA A 832 -29.27 4.25 -2.07
N VAL A 833 -28.49 4.85 -2.98
CA VAL A 833 -28.95 5.30 -4.29
C VAL A 833 -29.56 4.16 -5.13
N ASP A 834 -30.47 4.53 -6.03
CA ASP A 834 -31.23 3.58 -6.83
C ASP A 834 -30.40 2.92 -7.95
N GLU A 835 -29.30 3.55 -8.36
CA GLU A 835 -28.34 3.07 -9.35
C GLU A 835 -27.79 1.67 -9.00
N LEU A 836 -27.64 1.37 -7.71
CA LEU A 836 -27.20 0.04 -7.22
C LEU A 836 -28.14 -1.10 -7.63
N LYS A 837 -29.42 -0.80 -7.93
CA LYS A 837 -30.36 -1.82 -8.45
C LYS A 837 -29.91 -2.36 -9.81
N GLY A 838 -29.13 -1.60 -10.58
CA GLY A 838 -28.55 -2.02 -11.85
C GLY A 838 -27.56 -3.20 -11.70
N LEU A 839 -26.99 -3.37 -10.50
CA LEU A 839 -26.09 -4.48 -10.19
C LEU A 839 -26.83 -5.79 -9.87
N ARG A 840 -28.15 -5.79 -9.67
CA ARG A 840 -28.88 -7.02 -9.30
C ARG A 840 -28.75 -8.09 -10.39
N ASP A 841 -28.22 -9.26 -10.03
CA ASP A 841 -28.09 -10.43 -10.90
C ASP A 841 -29.06 -11.54 -10.49
N GLY A 842 -30.35 -11.26 -10.67
CA GLY A 842 -31.43 -12.15 -10.25
C GLY A 842 -31.90 -11.89 -8.82
N THR A 843 -32.88 -12.68 -8.36
CA THR A 843 -33.51 -12.49 -7.04
C THR A 843 -34.05 -13.81 -6.51
N LYS A 844 -33.84 -14.04 -5.21
CA LYS A 844 -34.48 -15.09 -4.43
C LYS A 844 -35.44 -14.45 -3.44
N THR A 845 -36.73 -14.75 -3.58
CA THR A 845 -37.78 -14.19 -2.72
C THR A 845 -38.31 -15.24 -1.75
N PHE A 846 -38.34 -14.88 -0.48
CA PHE A 846 -39.00 -15.63 0.59
C PHE A 846 -40.10 -14.76 1.17
N GLY A 847 -41.35 -15.25 1.20
CA GLY A 847 -42.49 -14.45 1.65
C GLY A 847 -43.73 -15.28 1.90
N GLY A 848 -44.67 -14.72 2.67
CA GLY A 848 -45.88 -15.41 3.08
C GLY A 848 -45.66 -16.52 4.11
N ILE A 849 -44.48 -16.56 4.74
CA ILE A 849 -44.12 -17.54 5.77
C ILE A 849 -44.15 -16.89 7.16
N THR A 850 -44.42 -17.70 8.19
CA THR A 850 -44.31 -17.28 9.59
C THR A 850 -43.24 -18.12 10.24
N LEU A 851 -42.19 -17.46 10.73
CA LEU A 851 -41.07 -18.07 11.42
C LEU A 851 -41.29 -18.06 12.92
N THR A 852 -40.83 -19.12 13.57
CA THR A 852 -40.82 -19.36 15.02
C THR A 852 -39.45 -19.94 15.41
N PRO A 853 -39.12 -20.05 16.72
CA PRO A 853 -37.85 -20.66 17.13
C PRO A 853 -37.60 -22.08 16.60
N ASP A 854 -38.67 -22.85 16.37
CA ASP A 854 -38.59 -24.22 15.81
C ASP A 854 -38.64 -24.29 14.27
N SER A 855 -38.71 -23.16 13.56
CA SER A 855 -38.78 -23.14 12.09
C SER A 855 -37.42 -23.49 11.46
N GLU A 856 -37.45 -24.17 10.32
CA GLU A 856 -36.25 -24.32 9.49
C GLU A 856 -35.85 -22.97 8.90
N ASP A 857 -34.54 -22.74 8.78
CA ASP A 857 -33.99 -21.50 8.22
C ASP A 857 -34.14 -21.49 6.68
N PRO A 858 -34.98 -20.60 6.13
CA PRO A 858 -35.21 -20.53 4.69
C PRO A 858 -33.97 -20.08 3.92
N LEU A 859 -32.99 -19.42 4.56
CA LEU A 859 -31.78 -18.91 3.93
C LEU A 859 -30.59 -19.87 4.01
N SER A 860 -30.76 -21.04 4.65
CA SER A 860 -29.67 -21.99 4.91
C SER A 860 -28.94 -22.54 3.67
N GLN A 861 -29.47 -22.31 2.46
CA GLN A 861 -28.86 -22.69 1.18
C GLN A 861 -28.37 -21.50 0.36
N GLU A 862 -28.63 -20.27 0.82
CA GLU A 862 -28.20 -19.04 0.13
C GLU A 862 -26.74 -18.74 0.49
N THR A 863 -25.96 -18.33 -0.52
CA THR A 863 -24.53 -18.03 -0.39
C THR A 863 -24.15 -16.82 -1.24
N GLY A 864 -23.19 -16.02 -0.79
CA GLY A 864 -22.73 -14.82 -1.49
C GLY A 864 -21.75 -14.00 -0.66
N ILE A 865 -20.99 -13.14 -1.32
CA ILE A 865 -20.14 -12.12 -0.68
C ILE A 865 -20.51 -10.69 -1.08
N ALA A 866 -21.20 -10.54 -2.21
CA ALA A 866 -21.73 -9.28 -2.73
C ALA A 866 -23.23 -9.46 -2.99
N TYR A 867 -24.08 -8.86 -2.16
CA TYR A 867 -25.53 -8.98 -2.27
C TYR A 867 -26.28 -7.85 -1.54
N GLU A 868 -27.51 -7.61 -1.97
CA GLU A 868 -28.50 -6.77 -1.31
C GLU A 868 -29.61 -7.65 -0.72
N ILE A 869 -30.09 -7.31 0.48
CA ILE A 869 -31.29 -7.90 1.07
C ILE A 869 -32.34 -6.81 1.27
N VAL A 870 -33.57 -7.07 0.82
CA VAL A 870 -34.75 -6.23 1.09
C VAL A 870 -35.77 -7.05 1.87
N ALA A 871 -36.05 -6.66 3.12
CA ALA A 871 -36.94 -7.40 4.00
C ALA A 871 -38.03 -6.53 4.61
N ASP A 872 -39.22 -7.11 4.72
CA ASP A 872 -40.40 -6.53 5.37
C ASP A 872 -41.01 -7.57 6.33
N LEU A 873 -40.81 -7.32 7.62
CA LEU A 873 -41.03 -8.27 8.70
C LEU A 873 -42.08 -7.75 9.67
N GLU A 874 -43.17 -8.47 9.84
CA GLU A 874 -44.19 -8.19 10.85
C GLU A 874 -43.88 -8.94 12.14
N MET A 875 -43.64 -8.20 13.23
CA MET A 875 -43.31 -8.73 14.55
C MET A 875 -44.61 -9.05 15.31
N ILE A 876 -44.86 -10.30 15.68
CA ILE A 876 -46.13 -10.74 16.31
C ILE A 876 -45.92 -11.10 17.78
N GLY A 877 -46.31 -10.18 18.67
CA GLY A 877 -46.13 -10.28 20.12
C GLY A 877 -45.04 -9.32 20.61
N GLU A 878 -45.19 -8.80 21.84
CA GLU A 878 -44.31 -7.77 22.42
C GLU A 878 -42.89 -8.28 22.73
N ASP A 879 -42.72 -9.58 22.95
CA ASP A 879 -41.46 -10.24 23.28
C ASP A 879 -40.75 -10.85 22.05
N THR A 880 -41.24 -10.55 20.84
CA THR A 880 -40.70 -11.11 19.60
C THR A 880 -39.29 -10.58 19.33
N ALA A 881 -38.38 -11.49 18.98
CA ALA A 881 -37.01 -11.17 18.57
C ALA A 881 -36.54 -12.11 17.45
N PHE A 882 -35.70 -11.58 16.55
CA PHE A 882 -35.06 -12.34 15.49
C PHE A 882 -33.63 -11.88 15.25
N GLU A 883 -32.88 -12.72 14.53
CA GLU A 883 -31.50 -12.52 14.12
C GLU A 883 -31.32 -12.93 12.66
N ILE A 884 -30.67 -12.08 11.88
CA ILE A 884 -30.19 -12.34 10.51
C ILE A 884 -28.68 -12.46 10.55
N GLY A 885 -28.16 -13.60 10.11
CA GLY A 885 -26.73 -13.87 10.00
C GLY A 885 -26.26 -13.62 8.57
N LEU A 886 -25.21 -12.83 8.43
CA LEU A 886 -24.56 -12.44 7.18
C LEU A 886 -23.11 -12.91 7.19
N ARG A 887 -22.56 -13.21 6.00
CA ARG A 887 -21.18 -13.73 5.84
C ARG A 887 -20.90 -14.86 6.83
N LYS A 888 -21.80 -15.84 6.86
CA LYS A 888 -21.85 -16.92 7.85
C LYS A 888 -21.00 -18.10 7.40
N SER A 889 -20.24 -18.66 8.33
CA SER A 889 -19.60 -19.97 8.21
C SER A 889 -19.86 -20.79 9.49
N ARG A 890 -18.96 -21.74 9.80
CA ARG A 890 -19.08 -22.57 11.01
C ARG A 890 -18.83 -21.76 12.29
N ASP A 891 -17.88 -20.84 12.23
CA ASP A 891 -17.33 -20.09 13.35
C ASP A 891 -17.41 -18.58 13.16
N GLN A 892 -17.73 -18.09 11.96
CA GLN A 892 -17.89 -16.68 11.67
C GLN A 892 -19.33 -16.32 11.30
N GLU A 893 -19.78 -15.15 11.73
CA GLU A 893 -21.04 -14.52 11.34
C GLU A 893 -21.04 -13.03 11.72
N THR A 894 -21.75 -12.23 10.93
CA THR A 894 -22.16 -10.87 11.29
C THR A 894 -23.67 -10.87 11.52
N MET A 895 -24.13 -10.36 12.65
CA MET A 895 -25.53 -10.50 13.07
C MET A 895 -26.27 -9.16 13.03
N ILE A 896 -27.43 -9.12 12.38
CA ILE A 896 -28.40 -8.03 12.46
C ILE A 896 -29.62 -8.55 13.20
N GLY A 897 -30.00 -7.94 14.32
CA GLY A 897 -31.14 -8.41 15.10
C GLY A 897 -32.05 -7.28 15.55
N PHE A 898 -33.28 -7.65 15.91
CA PHE A 898 -34.25 -6.73 16.50
C PHE A 898 -34.95 -7.39 17.68
N ASN A 899 -35.05 -6.68 18.80
CA ASN A 899 -35.83 -7.10 19.96
C ASN A 899 -36.95 -6.10 20.22
N ARG A 900 -38.20 -6.52 20.01
CA ARG A 900 -39.36 -5.63 20.16
C ARG A 900 -39.60 -5.18 21.60
N SER A 901 -39.25 -6.00 22.60
CA SER A 901 -39.43 -5.63 24.00
C SER A 901 -38.48 -4.52 24.43
N GLU A 902 -37.34 -4.40 23.76
CA GLU A 902 -36.34 -3.36 23.98
C GLU A 902 -36.52 -2.16 23.04
N GLY A 903 -37.25 -2.33 21.93
CA GLY A 903 -37.39 -1.30 20.90
C GLY A 903 -36.10 -1.02 20.14
N LYS A 904 -35.20 -2.01 20.05
CA LYS A 904 -33.85 -1.83 19.52
C LYS A 904 -33.53 -2.76 18.36
N ILE A 905 -32.94 -2.17 17.32
CA ILE A 905 -32.17 -2.88 16.30
C ILE A 905 -30.69 -2.90 16.72
N TYR A 906 -29.98 -3.99 16.41
CA TYR A 906 -28.53 -4.07 16.65
C TYR A 906 -27.78 -4.72 15.50
N PHE A 907 -26.51 -4.35 15.43
CA PHE A 907 -25.47 -4.90 14.58
C PHE A 907 -24.38 -5.51 15.47
N ASP A 908 -24.03 -6.79 15.27
CA ASP A 908 -22.99 -7.49 16.03
C ASP A 908 -21.97 -8.13 15.09
N ARG A 909 -20.72 -7.68 15.18
CA ARG A 909 -19.56 -8.18 14.42
C ARG A 909 -18.53 -8.88 15.31
N SER A 910 -18.92 -9.32 16.50
CA SER A 910 -18.03 -10.01 17.45
C SER A 910 -17.46 -11.33 16.94
N LYS A 911 -18.03 -11.89 15.87
CA LYS A 911 -17.57 -13.10 15.17
C LYS A 911 -17.44 -12.88 13.67
N SER A 912 -17.25 -11.64 13.23
CA SER A 912 -17.24 -11.30 11.80
C SER A 912 -15.97 -11.69 11.04
N GLY A 913 -15.03 -12.39 11.69
CA GLY A 913 -13.73 -12.79 11.15
C GLY A 913 -12.59 -12.16 11.93
N GLU A 914 -11.63 -11.53 11.23
CA GLU A 914 -10.53 -10.81 11.89
C GLU A 914 -11.04 -9.55 12.61
N ILE A 915 -10.79 -9.48 13.91
CA ILE A 915 -11.29 -8.41 14.79
C ILE A 915 -10.26 -7.95 15.83
N ASP A 916 -9.05 -8.50 15.80
CA ASP A 916 -8.00 -8.29 16.81
C ASP A 916 -6.86 -7.37 16.32
N PHE A 917 -6.99 -6.79 15.12
CA PHE A 917 -6.08 -5.77 14.61
C PHE A 917 -6.13 -4.44 15.41
N SER A 918 -7.19 -4.21 16.19
CA SER A 918 -7.30 -3.09 17.13
C SER A 918 -8.17 -3.45 18.34
N ASP A 919 -7.75 -3.07 19.55
CA ASP A 919 -8.54 -3.22 20.78
C ASP A 919 -9.74 -2.26 20.84
N LYS A 920 -9.72 -1.20 20.03
CA LYS A 920 -10.80 -0.23 19.89
C LYS A 920 -11.83 -0.59 18.83
N PHE A 921 -11.65 -1.72 18.13
CA PHE A 921 -12.64 -2.21 17.16
C PHE A 921 -13.89 -2.71 17.90
N SER A 922 -14.88 -1.83 18.05
CA SER A 922 -16.11 -2.12 18.79
C SER A 922 -16.96 -3.18 18.09
N LYS A 923 -17.57 -4.07 18.87
CA LYS A 923 -18.14 -5.31 18.33
C LYS A 923 -19.65 -5.27 18.16
N ARG A 924 -20.36 -4.41 18.91
CA ARG A 924 -21.82 -4.36 18.91
C ARG A 924 -22.30 -2.91 18.92
N HIS A 925 -23.27 -2.62 18.06
CA HIS A 925 -23.86 -1.29 17.89
C HIS A 925 -25.38 -1.43 17.92
N GLU A 926 -26.08 -0.44 18.48
CA GLU A 926 -27.54 -0.50 18.67
C GLU A 926 -28.17 0.88 18.48
N ALA A 927 -29.43 0.87 18.05
CA ALA A 927 -30.23 2.06 17.87
C ALA A 927 -31.68 1.78 18.28
N GLU A 928 -32.34 2.78 18.86
CA GLU A 928 -33.78 2.75 19.08
C GLU A 928 -34.49 2.86 17.72
N LEU A 929 -35.53 2.05 17.52
CA LEU A 929 -36.33 2.09 16.31
C LEU A 929 -37.77 1.67 16.59
N ASP A 930 -38.69 2.60 16.39
CA ASP A 930 -40.11 2.35 16.52
C ASP A 930 -40.67 1.64 15.28
N LEU A 931 -41.56 0.67 15.51
CA LEU A 931 -42.22 -0.05 14.43
C LEU A 931 -43.50 0.64 14.00
N ILE A 932 -43.65 0.91 12.71
CA ILE A 932 -44.90 1.39 12.11
C ILE A 932 -45.79 0.17 11.82
N ASP A 933 -46.99 0.15 12.40
CA ASP A 933 -47.94 -0.97 12.30
C ASP A 933 -47.34 -2.34 12.70
N GLY A 934 -46.35 -2.34 13.60
CA GLY A 934 -45.64 -3.55 14.02
C GLY A 934 -44.72 -4.16 12.97
N ARG A 935 -44.40 -3.41 11.90
CA ARG A 935 -43.54 -3.85 10.80
C ARG A 935 -42.16 -3.20 10.87
N LEU A 936 -41.15 -4.01 10.57
CA LEU A 936 -39.77 -3.60 10.39
C LEU A 936 -39.38 -3.78 8.93
N LYS A 937 -38.93 -2.70 8.30
CA LYS A 937 -38.34 -2.75 6.96
C LYS A 937 -36.83 -2.63 7.05
N LEU A 938 -36.13 -3.46 6.28
CA LEU A 938 -34.68 -3.49 6.20
C LEU A 938 -34.25 -3.49 4.73
N ARG A 939 -33.22 -2.69 4.43
CA ARG A 939 -32.43 -2.79 3.21
C ARG A 939 -30.97 -2.93 3.63
N MET A 940 -30.32 -4.03 3.26
CA MET A 940 -28.96 -4.34 3.69
C MET A 940 -28.07 -4.61 2.48
N PHE A 941 -26.86 -4.10 2.50
CA PHE A 941 -25.84 -4.33 1.49
C PHE A 941 -24.65 -5.00 2.15
N VAL A 942 -24.19 -6.10 1.56
CA VAL A 942 -23.03 -6.87 2.03
C VAL A 942 -22.03 -6.95 0.91
N ASP A 943 -20.80 -6.53 1.16
CA ASP A 943 -19.68 -6.57 0.21
C ASP A 943 -18.49 -7.35 0.80
N GLY A 944 -17.35 -7.35 0.10
CA GLY A 944 -16.13 -8.06 0.46
C GLY A 944 -15.72 -7.88 1.93
N SER A 945 -15.82 -6.66 2.46
CA SER A 945 -15.44 -6.31 3.84
C SER A 945 -16.34 -5.29 4.53
N SER A 946 -17.59 -5.14 4.07
CA SER A 946 -18.53 -4.18 4.69
C SER A 946 -19.96 -4.70 4.71
N VAL A 947 -20.70 -4.17 5.68
CA VAL A 947 -22.16 -4.28 5.75
C VAL A 947 -22.77 -2.91 6.04
N GLU A 948 -23.66 -2.47 5.16
CA GLU A 948 -24.48 -1.28 5.34
C GLU A 948 -25.96 -1.65 5.50
N VAL A 949 -26.63 -1.20 6.56
CA VAL A 949 -28.03 -1.51 6.89
C VAL A 949 -28.83 -0.22 7.00
N PHE A 950 -29.94 -0.12 6.27
CA PHE A 950 -30.93 0.94 6.37
C PHE A 950 -32.22 0.32 6.92
N ALA A 951 -32.61 0.75 8.12
CA ALA A 951 -33.76 0.24 8.85
C ALA A 951 -34.84 1.30 9.04
N GLY A 952 -36.10 0.87 9.02
CA GLY A 952 -37.24 1.76 9.24
C GLY A 952 -37.38 2.84 8.17
N ASP A 953 -37.28 2.47 6.90
CA ASP A 953 -37.29 3.41 5.77
C ASP A 953 -36.17 4.48 5.85
N GLY A 954 -35.04 4.15 6.49
CA GLY A 954 -33.84 5.00 6.51
C GLY A 954 -33.66 5.85 7.77
N GLU A 955 -34.52 5.69 8.79
CA GLU A 955 -34.39 6.36 10.10
C GLU A 955 -33.14 5.93 10.87
N VAL A 956 -32.72 4.67 10.70
CA VAL A 956 -31.51 4.13 11.31
C VAL A 956 -30.61 3.57 10.20
N ALA A 957 -29.35 3.99 10.21
CA ALA A 957 -28.29 3.44 9.39
C ALA A 957 -27.19 2.78 10.24
N PHE A 958 -26.68 1.64 9.78
CA PHE A 958 -25.45 1.01 10.26
C PHE A 958 -24.47 0.83 9.10
N SER A 959 -23.21 1.19 9.31
CA SER A 959 -22.11 1.17 8.34
C SER A 959 -20.94 0.63 9.11
N ASN A 960 -20.63 -0.64 8.87
CA ASN A 960 -19.56 -1.30 9.60
C ASN A 960 -18.69 -2.12 8.67
N LEU A 961 -17.39 -2.04 8.90
CA LEU A 961 -16.43 -2.96 8.31
C LEU A 961 -16.49 -4.32 9.01
N ILE A 962 -16.25 -5.36 8.24
CA ILE A 962 -16.12 -6.76 8.67
C ILE A 962 -14.97 -7.41 7.89
N PHE A 963 -14.25 -8.35 8.50
CA PHE A 963 -13.13 -9.04 7.83
C PHE A 963 -13.30 -10.56 7.87
N PRO A 964 -14.36 -11.09 7.23
CA PRO A 964 -14.68 -12.50 7.21
C PRO A 964 -13.78 -13.29 6.26
N ASP A 965 -13.44 -14.51 6.63
CA ASP A 965 -12.75 -15.46 5.76
C ASP A 965 -13.44 -15.57 4.39
N GLY A 966 -12.65 -15.80 3.34
CA GLY A 966 -13.17 -15.92 1.97
C GLY A 966 -14.26 -17.00 1.79
N ALA A 967 -14.32 -17.99 2.68
CA ALA A 967 -15.33 -19.06 2.69
C ALA A 967 -16.60 -18.72 3.50
N SER A 968 -16.61 -17.61 4.24
CA SER A 968 -17.75 -17.15 5.03
C SER A 968 -18.76 -16.43 4.12
N ASP A 969 -19.56 -17.21 3.40
CA ASP A 969 -20.50 -16.72 2.39
C ASP A 969 -21.96 -17.08 2.66
N GLY A 970 -22.28 -17.77 3.75
CA GLY A 970 -23.64 -18.19 4.08
C GLY A 970 -24.53 -17.06 4.63
N MET A 971 -25.83 -17.34 4.66
CA MET A 971 -26.87 -16.47 5.23
C MET A 971 -27.79 -17.26 6.17
N SER A 972 -28.43 -16.59 7.13
CA SER A 972 -29.47 -17.20 7.98
C SER A 972 -30.50 -16.19 8.47
N ILE A 973 -31.74 -16.63 8.72
CA ILE A 973 -32.74 -15.88 9.50
C ILE A 973 -33.36 -16.78 10.57
N LEU A 974 -33.21 -16.41 11.83
CA LEU A 974 -33.65 -17.18 12.99
C LEU A 974 -34.52 -16.33 13.91
N VAL A 975 -35.66 -16.87 14.33
CA VAL A 975 -36.51 -16.24 15.36
C VAL A 975 -36.04 -16.75 16.72
N THR A 976 -35.53 -15.85 17.57
CA THR A 976 -35.01 -16.22 18.89
C THR A 976 -36.13 -16.28 19.94
N ASN A 977 -37.19 -15.49 19.76
CA ASN A 977 -38.42 -15.57 20.56
C ASN A 977 -39.65 -15.06 19.78
N GLY A 978 -40.84 -15.54 20.13
CA GLY A 978 -42.10 -15.07 19.52
C GLY A 978 -42.32 -15.59 18.10
N LYS A 979 -42.94 -14.75 17.24
CA LYS A 979 -43.25 -15.10 15.84
C LYS A 979 -43.01 -13.92 14.90
N VAL A 980 -42.35 -14.17 13.77
CA VAL A 980 -42.12 -13.17 12.72
C VAL A 980 -42.82 -13.60 11.45
N LYS A 981 -43.70 -12.76 10.91
CA LYS A 981 -44.31 -13.00 9.61
C LYS A 981 -43.54 -12.23 8.54
N VAL A 982 -42.97 -12.98 7.61
CA VAL A 982 -42.18 -12.46 6.50
C VAL A 982 -43.12 -12.10 5.36
N HIS A 983 -43.35 -10.81 5.14
CA HIS A 983 -44.11 -10.35 3.97
C HIS A 983 -43.24 -10.38 2.72
N GLN A 984 -42.01 -9.92 2.86
CA GLN A 984 -40.98 -9.92 1.83
C GLN A 984 -39.62 -10.18 2.46
N PHE A 985 -38.80 -10.97 1.78
CA PHE A 985 -37.38 -11.14 2.05
C PHE A 985 -36.72 -11.51 0.73
N ASP A 986 -36.21 -10.51 0.03
CA ASP A 986 -35.52 -10.67 -1.23
C ASP A 986 -34.03 -10.66 -1.00
N VAL A 987 -33.33 -11.66 -1.55
CA VAL A 987 -31.87 -11.68 -1.67
C VAL A 987 -31.53 -11.44 -3.13
N HIS A 988 -30.85 -10.33 -3.40
CA HIS A 988 -30.35 -9.95 -4.71
C HIS A 988 -28.82 -10.12 -4.73
N PRO A 989 -28.27 -11.15 -5.38
CA PRO A 989 -26.86 -11.15 -5.73
C PRO A 989 -26.52 -9.88 -6.53
N LEU A 990 -25.39 -9.24 -6.24
CA LEU A 990 -24.94 -8.07 -6.97
C LEU A 990 -23.74 -8.42 -7.86
N LYS A 991 -23.71 -7.86 -9.06
CA LYS A 991 -22.58 -7.92 -9.99
C LYS A 991 -21.37 -7.18 -9.43
N ASN A 992 -20.19 -7.64 -9.80
CA ASN A 992 -18.95 -6.93 -9.49
C ASN A 992 -18.75 -5.79 -10.49
N VAL A 993 -18.25 -4.64 -10.04
CA VAL A 993 -17.95 -3.48 -10.91
C VAL A 993 -16.49 -3.44 -11.35
N TRP A 994 -15.62 -4.17 -10.66
CA TRP A 994 -14.19 -4.24 -10.92
C TRP A 994 -13.76 -5.53 -11.62
N LYS A 995 -14.22 -6.67 -11.09
CA LYS A 995 -13.92 -8.00 -11.64
C LYS A 995 -14.94 -8.40 -12.71
N GLU A 996 -14.50 -9.04 -13.79
CA GLU A 996 -15.42 -9.70 -14.72
C GLU A 996 -16.16 -10.87 -14.04
N ASP A 997 -17.49 -10.84 -14.07
CA ASP A 997 -18.35 -11.93 -13.59
C ASP A 997 -18.14 -13.21 -14.42
N GLY A 998 -17.98 -14.35 -13.74
CA GLY A 998 -18.03 -15.68 -14.37
C GLY A 998 -16.69 -16.34 -14.73
N LYS A 999 -15.53 -15.73 -14.41
CA LYS A 999 -14.25 -16.47 -14.40
C LYS A 999 -14.06 -17.18 -13.07
N ASP A 1000 -13.97 -18.50 -13.13
CA ASP A 1000 -13.73 -19.29 -11.94
C ASP A 1000 -12.36 -18.92 -11.34
N HIS A 1001 -12.29 -18.66 -10.04
CA HIS A 1001 -11.06 -18.58 -9.23
C HIS A 1001 -11.26 -19.33 -7.90
N LEU A 1002 -10.15 -19.60 -7.21
CA LEU A 1002 -10.14 -20.18 -5.87
C LEU A 1002 -9.71 -19.10 -4.88
N GLN A 1003 -10.65 -18.58 -4.08
CA GLN A 1003 -10.30 -17.64 -3.02
C GLN A 1003 -9.95 -18.41 -1.76
N MET A 1004 -8.70 -18.29 -1.32
CA MET A 1004 -8.28 -18.80 -0.01
C MET A 1004 -8.83 -17.88 1.09
N ASP A 1005 -9.09 -18.45 2.26
CA ASP A 1005 -9.47 -17.65 3.43
C ASP A 1005 -8.31 -16.81 3.99
N HIS A 1006 -7.07 -17.20 3.73
CA HIS A 1006 -5.88 -16.44 4.10
C HIS A 1006 -4.88 -16.47 2.94
N ASP A 1007 -4.31 -15.32 2.59
CA ASP A 1007 -3.16 -15.26 1.67
C ASP A 1007 -1.87 -15.65 2.42
N ARG A 1008 -1.83 -15.35 3.72
CA ARG A 1008 -0.69 -15.63 4.59
C ARG A 1008 -1.12 -15.88 6.04
N ILE A 1009 -0.51 -16.86 6.69
CA ILE A 1009 -0.72 -17.16 8.11
C ILE A 1009 0.62 -17.49 8.77
N ALA A 1010 0.77 -17.08 10.03
CA ALA A 1010 1.92 -17.44 10.85
C ALA A 1010 1.48 -18.36 11.98
N LEU A 1011 2.14 -19.52 12.14
CA LEU A 1011 1.79 -20.53 13.15
C LEU A 1011 2.96 -20.84 14.05
N ARG A 1012 2.71 -21.26 15.30
CA ARG A 1012 3.73 -21.88 16.16
C ARG A 1012 3.84 -23.37 15.90
N LYS A 1013 5.00 -23.94 16.22
CA LYS A 1013 5.22 -25.39 16.06
C LYS A 1013 4.22 -26.19 16.89
N GLY A 1014 3.50 -27.09 16.22
CA GLY A 1014 2.43 -27.90 16.81
C GLY A 1014 1.04 -27.27 16.71
N GLU A 1015 0.95 -25.96 16.43
CA GLU A 1015 -0.30 -25.27 16.16
C GLU A 1015 -0.90 -25.76 14.85
N SER A 1016 -2.23 -25.81 14.81
CA SER A 1016 -2.99 -26.17 13.62
C SER A 1016 -4.04 -25.10 13.33
N HIS A 1017 -4.31 -24.90 12.05
CA HIS A 1017 -5.33 -24.00 11.56
C HIS A 1017 -6.11 -24.71 10.45
N THR A 1018 -7.40 -24.42 10.29
CA THR A 1018 -8.18 -24.98 9.18
C THR A 1018 -8.25 -23.94 8.10
N LEU A 1019 -7.58 -24.18 6.97
CA LEU A 1019 -7.74 -23.35 5.79
C LEU A 1019 -8.98 -23.79 5.02
N SER A 1020 -9.66 -22.81 4.46
CA SER A 1020 -10.85 -22.93 3.65
C SER A 1020 -10.59 -22.27 2.30
N VAL A 1021 -11.16 -22.85 1.25
CA VAL A 1021 -11.10 -22.27 -0.09
C VAL A 1021 -12.50 -22.26 -0.67
N ARG A 1022 -12.88 -21.11 -1.20
CA ARG A 1022 -14.15 -20.95 -1.91
C ARG A 1022 -13.91 -21.18 -3.41
N PRO A 1023 -14.43 -22.27 -4.00
CA PRO A 1023 -14.49 -22.38 -5.43
C PRO A 1023 -15.75 -21.69 -5.95
N THR A 1024 -15.57 -20.93 -7.01
CA THR A 1024 -16.65 -20.38 -7.85
C THR A 1024 -17.43 -21.48 -8.60
N SER A 1025 -16.86 -22.68 -8.77
CA SER A 1025 -17.54 -23.86 -9.33
C SER A 1025 -17.55 -25.10 -8.42
N LYS A 1026 -18.41 -26.09 -8.72
CA LYS A 1026 -18.53 -27.34 -7.94
C LYS A 1026 -17.29 -28.26 -8.00
N SER A 1027 -16.20 -27.83 -8.62
CA SER A 1027 -14.97 -28.57 -8.84
C SER A 1027 -14.42 -29.19 -7.56
N ALA A 1028 -13.92 -30.43 -7.65
CA ALA A 1028 -13.21 -31.05 -6.54
C ALA A 1028 -11.87 -30.34 -6.33
N ILE A 1029 -11.51 -30.09 -5.08
CA ILE A 1029 -10.27 -29.43 -4.68
C ILE A 1029 -9.29 -30.48 -4.16
N SER A 1030 -8.02 -30.37 -4.55
CA SER A 1030 -6.92 -31.10 -3.94
C SER A 1030 -5.97 -30.14 -3.23
N TRP A 1031 -5.55 -30.52 -2.02
CA TRP A 1031 -4.65 -29.71 -1.20
C TRP A 1031 -3.23 -30.27 -1.23
N SER A 1032 -2.24 -29.38 -1.26
CA SER A 1032 -0.85 -29.78 -1.17
C SER A 1032 -0.03 -28.75 -0.40
N SER A 1033 1.01 -29.20 0.28
CA SER A 1033 1.99 -28.34 0.93
C SER A 1033 3.28 -28.35 0.10
N SER A 1034 3.87 -27.18 -0.15
CA SER A 1034 5.17 -27.09 -0.82
C SER A 1034 6.27 -27.73 0.02
N ASN A 1035 6.14 -27.70 1.35
CA ASN A 1035 7.03 -28.34 2.30
C ASN A 1035 6.28 -29.06 3.44
N GLN A 1036 6.01 -30.36 3.25
CA GLN A 1036 5.30 -31.20 4.24
C GLN A 1036 6.01 -31.37 5.60
N GLU A 1037 7.30 -31.05 5.67
CA GLU A 1037 8.07 -31.10 6.92
C GLU A 1037 7.94 -29.83 7.76
N VAL A 1038 7.58 -28.71 7.11
CA VAL A 1038 7.27 -27.44 7.76
C VAL A 1038 5.78 -27.40 8.06
N VAL A 1039 4.93 -27.68 7.08
CA VAL A 1039 3.47 -27.69 7.25
C VAL A 1039 2.86 -28.97 6.70
N ALA A 1040 2.30 -29.79 7.58
CA ALA A 1040 1.46 -30.90 7.16
C ALA A 1040 0.08 -30.37 6.75
N VAL A 1041 -0.51 -30.92 5.68
CA VAL A 1041 -1.86 -30.57 5.22
C VAL A 1041 -2.71 -31.82 5.15
N LYS A 1042 -3.95 -31.72 5.64
CA LYS A 1042 -4.92 -32.81 5.65
C LYS A 1042 -6.31 -32.26 5.34
N GLU A 1043 -6.87 -32.66 4.20
CA GLU A 1043 -8.25 -32.33 3.85
C GLU A 1043 -9.21 -32.87 4.93
N THR A 1044 -10.07 -31.98 5.45
CA THR A 1044 -11.03 -32.30 6.51
C THR A 1044 -12.42 -32.54 5.95
N LYS A 1045 -12.83 -31.71 4.97
CA LYS A 1045 -14.03 -31.87 4.13
C LYS A 1045 -13.83 -31.11 2.82
N LYS A 1046 -14.83 -31.16 1.93
CA LYS A 1046 -14.78 -30.48 0.63
C LYS A 1046 -14.52 -28.98 0.84
N GLY A 1047 -13.42 -28.49 0.26
CA GLY A 1047 -13.05 -27.08 0.33
C GLY A 1047 -12.32 -26.67 1.62
N GLU A 1048 -11.96 -27.60 2.50
CA GLU A 1048 -11.23 -27.30 3.74
C GLU A 1048 -10.07 -28.28 4.00
N ALA A 1049 -8.98 -27.77 4.57
CA ALA A 1049 -7.86 -28.57 5.02
C ALA A 1049 -7.28 -28.06 6.34
N GLU A 1050 -7.08 -28.97 7.28
CA GLU A 1050 -6.29 -28.71 8.47
C GLU A 1050 -4.81 -28.67 8.10
N ILE A 1051 -4.17 -27.54 8.40
CA ILE A 1051 -2.73 -27.36 8.31
C ILE A 1051 -2.15 -27.43 9.72
N THR A 1052 -1.00 -28.10 9.87
CA THR A 1052 -0.28 -28.15 11.15
C THR A 1052 1.18 -27.82 10.93
N LEU A 1053 1.71 -26.83 11.65
CA LEU A 1053 3.13 -26.55 11.62
C LEU A 1053 3.91 -27.65 12.34
N LYS A 1054 4.80 -28.34 11.62
CA LYS A 1054 5.67 -29.42 12.11
C LYS A 1054 7.11 -28.98 12.36
N GLY A 1055 7.57 -27.93 11.70
CA GLY A 1055 8.93 -27.38 11.82
C GLY A 1055 8.99 -25.90 11.45
N SER A 1056 10.12 -25.26 11.70
CA SER A 1056 10.35 -23.86 11.32
C SER A 1056 10.59 -23.73 9.81
N GLY A 1057 10.21 -22.59 9.24
CA GLY A 1057 10.34 -22.27 7.82
C GLY A 1057 9.03 -21.79 7.22
N ARG A 1058 8.98 -21.78 5.88
CA ARG A 1058 7.80 -21.42 5.11
C ARG A 1058 7.29 -22.60 4.29
N SER A 1059 5.98 -22.69 4.13
CA SER A 1059 5.36 -23.57 3.16
C SER A 1059 4.23 -22.84 2.45
N ILE A 1060 3.99 -23.16 1.17
CA ILE A 1060 2.80 -22.75 0.44
C ILE A 1060 1.80 -23.89 0.54
N ILE A 1061 0.60 -23.57 1.00
CA ILE A 1061 -0.53 -24.47 0.96
C ILE A 1061 -1.33 -24.14 -0.27
N THR A 1062 -1.30 -25.04 -1.23
CA THR A 1062 -1.96 -24.88 -2.52
C THR A 1062 -3.25 -25.69 -2.55
N ALA A 1063 -4.38 -25.02 -2.74
CA ALA A 1063 -5.63 -25.61 -3.19
C ALA A 1063 -5.67 -25.60 -4.72
N LYS A 1064 -6.01 -26.74 -5.34
CA LYS A 1064 -6.05 -26.90 -6.80
C LYS A 1064 -7.35 -27.53 -7.25
N SER A 1065 -7.98 -26.97 -8.28
CA SER A 1065 -9.16 -27.58 -8.89
C SER A 1065 -8.81 -28.84 -9.68
N LYS A 1066 -9.77 -29.75 -9.85
CA LYS A 1066 -9.61 -30.98 -10.64
C LYS A 1066 -9.25 -30.64 -12.11
N GLY A 1067 -8.00 -30.95 -12.49
CA GLY A 1067 -7.42 -30.59 -13.79
C GLY A 1067 -6.35 -29.50 -13.72
N GLY A 1068 -6.17 -28.88 -12.56
CA GLY A 1068 -5.09 -27.92 -12.27
C GLY A 1068 -5.28 -26.54 -12.87
N LYS A 1069 -6.49 -26.21 -13.36
CA LYS A 1069 -6.77 -24.93 -14.02
C LYS A 1069 -6.87 -23.75 -13.07
N LEU A 1070 -7.32 -24.00 -11.83
CA LEU A 1070 -7.47 -22.97 -10.80
C LEU A 1070 -6.60 -23.33 -9.61
N VAL A 1071 -5.94 -22.32 -9.06
CA VAL A 1071 -5.00 -22.45 -7.96
C VAL A 1071 -5.33 -21.35 -6.94
N GLY A 1072 -5.41 -21.72 -5.67
CA GLY A 1072 -5.42 -20.79 -4.55
C GLY A 1072 -4.26 -21.16 -3.63
N GLU A 1073 -3.55 -20.17 -3.10
CA GLU A 1073 -2.33 -20.39 -2.31
C GLU A 1073 -2.35 -19.58 -1.01
N THR A 1074 -1.97 -20.23 0.09
CA THR A 1074 -1.72 -19.58 1.38
C THR A 1074 -0.27 -19.76 1.75
N ILE A 1075 0.44 -18.67 2.04
CA ILE A 1075 1.78 -18.70 2.59
C ILE A 1075 1.69 -18.98 4.09
N VAL A 1076 2.30 -20.06 4.55
CA VAL A 1076 2.38 -20.39 5.98
C VAL A 1076 3.80 -20.20 6.45
N ASP A 1077 4.03 -19.23 7.34
CA ASP A 1077 5.32 -19.02 8.01
C ASP A 1077 5.31 -19.57 9.44
N SER A 1078 6.48 -20.00 9.91
CA SER A 1078 6.67 -20.29 11.33
C SER A 1078 6.86 -19.01 12.14
N ILE A 1079 6.13 -18.89 13.25
CA ILE A 1079 6.45 -17.98 14.34
C ILE A 1079 7.56 -18.64 15.15
N ASP A 1080 8.74 -18.04 15.15
CA ASP A 1080 9.85 -18.48 15.97
C ASP A 1080 9.91 -17.69 17.29
N THR A 1081 10.12 -18.40 18.40
CA THR A 1081 10.04 -17.84 19.76
C THR A 1081 11.39 -17.95 20.47
N TYR A 1082 11.90 -16.82 20.99
CA TYR A 1082 13.21 -16.75 21.65
C TYR A 1082 13.24 -15.86 22.88
N ALA A 1083 14.17 -16.16 23.78
CA ALA A 1083 14.68 -15.16 24.71
C ALA A 1083 15.74 -14.30 24.03
N ILE A 1084 15.63 -12.98 24.17
CA ILE A 1084 16.61 -12.00 23.68
C ILE A 1084 17.56 -11.66 24.83
N GLN A 1085 18.79 -12.17 24.77
CA GLN A 1085 19.72 -12.18 25.91
C GLN A 1085 21.02 -11.41 25.61
N GLU A 1086 21.49 -10.66 26.60
CA GLU A 1086 22.87 -10.17 26.66
C GLU A 1086 23.55 -10.66 27.95
N GLY A 1087 24.69 -11.32 27.79
CA GLY A 1087 25.40 -11.94 28.92
C GLY A 1087 24.55 -12.97 29.64
N SER A 1088 24.03 -12.63 30.83
CA SER A 1088 23.24 -13.54 31.67
C SER A 1088 21.82 -13.03 31.95
N ARG A 1089 21.40 -11.90 31.37
CA ARG A 1089 20.06 -11.31 31.54
C ARG A 1089 19.42 -11.15 30.16
N GLY A 1090 18.09 -11.10 30.10
CA GLY A 1090 17.39 -10.88 28.84
C GLY A 1090 16.29 -9.86 28.96
N LEU A 1091 15.73 -9.48 27.81
CA LEU A 1091 14.58 -8.60 27.75
C LEU A 1091 13.42 -9.22 28.53
N SER A 1092 12.81 -8.42 29.38
CA SER A 1092 11.76 -8.80 30.30
C SER A 1092 10.82 -7.63 30.52
N THR A 1093 9.55 -7.96 30.74
CA THR A 1093 8.46 -7.01 30.94
C THR A 1093 7.56 -7.50 32.08
N ASN A 1094 6.67 -6.64 32.56
CA ASN A 1094 5.68 -7.04 33.56
C ASN A 1094 4.56 -7.86 32.88
N PRO A 1095 4.15 -9.02 33.41
CA PRO A 1095 3.01 -9.80 32.87
C PRO A 1095 1.68 -9.03 32.78
N SER A 1096 1.55 -7.88 33.44
CA SER A 1096 0.40 -6.97 33.36
C SER A 1096 0.69 -5.69 32.55
N ALA A 1097 1.68 -5.72 31.65
CA ALA A 1097 2.11 -4.57 30.88
C ALA A 1097 1.01 -4.05 29.95
N GLN A 1098 0.88 -2.72 29.93
CA GLN A 1098 0.00 -1.95 29.05
C GLN A 1098 0.83 -1.14 28.04
N ASN A 1099 0.19 -0.47 27.09
CA ASN A 1099 0.86 0.45 26.17
C ASN A 1099 1.69 1.49 26.94
N GLY A 1100 2.94 1.69 26.53
CA GLY A 1100 3.92 2.56 27.17
C GLY A 1100 4.76 1.89 28.27
N SER A 1101 4.49 0.62 28.61
CA SER A 1101 5.30 -0.10 29.62
C SER A 1101 6.74 -0.27 29.15
N LYS A 1102 7.71 0.13 29.97
CA LYS A 1102 9.14 0.03 29.63
C LYS A 1102 9.62 -1.42 29.63
N VAL A 1103 10.53 -1.72 28.70
CA VAL A 1103 11.23 -3.01 28.63
C VAL A 1103 12.51 -2.94 29.47
N VAL A 1104 12.81 -4.00 30.22
CA VAL A 1104 13.95 -4.05 31.14
C VAL A 1104 14.81 -5.30 30.94
N MET A 1105 16.04 -5.26 31.44
CA MET A 1105 16.95 -6.40 31.53
C MET A 1105 16.73 -7.19 32.82
N GLY A 1106 16.17 -8.39 32.70
CA GLY A 1106 15.67 -9.17 33.83
C GLY A 1106 15.95 -10.69 33.80
N ARG A 1107 15.41 -11.37 34.81
CA ARG A 1107 15.30 -12.83 34.96
C ARG A 1107 13.96 -13.18 35.64
N PRO A 1108 13.32 -14.33 35.31
CA PRO A 1108 13.72 -15.31 34.30
C PRO A 1108 13.66 -14.74 32.87
N LEU A 1109 14.28 -15.42 31.90
CA LEU A 1109 14.29 -14.96 30.52
C LEU A 1109 12.86 -15.05 29.95
N GLN A 1110 12.27 -13.91 29.59
CA GLN A 1110 11.00 -13.88 28.88
C GLN A 1110 11.21 -14.29 27.42
N LEU A 1111 10.19 -14.92 26.85
CA LEU A 1111 10.15 -15.32 25.46
C LEU A 1111 9.43 -14.26 24.60
N TRP A 1112 9.89 -14.12 23.38
CA TRP A 1112 9.45 -13.14 22.40
C TRP A 1112 9.23 -13.85 21.07
N ASP A 1113 8.09 -13.58 20.44
CA ASP A 1113 7.73 -14.08 19.12
C ASP A 1113 8.27 -13.14 18.04
N PHE A 1114 8.88 -13.71 17.01
CA PHE A 1114 9.40 -12.99 15.85
C PHE A 1114 8.55 -13.29 14.62
N HIS A 1115 7.90 -12.26 14.11
CA HIS A 1115 7.05 -12.33 12.91
C HIS A 1115 7.78 -11.62 11.76
N ALA A 1116 8.12 -12.36 10.71
CA ALA A 1116 8.83 -11.80 9.55
C ALA A 1116 7.90 -10.91 8.70
N LEU A 1117 8.39 -9.72 8.34
CA LEU A 1117 7.64 -8.74 7.53
C LEU A 1117 8.10 -8.76 6.05
N PRO A 1118 7.23 -8.45 5.07
CA PRO A 1118 7.53 -8.53 3.63
C PRO A 1118 8.75 -7.74 3.13
N GLU A 1119 9.08 -6.59 3.75
CA GLU A 1119 10.18 -5.70 3.31
C GLU A 1119 11.52 -5.91 4.04
N GLY A 1120 11.66 -7.01 4.77
CA GLY A 1120 12.88 -7.28 5.55
C GLY A 1120 12.88 -6.55 6.89
N GLY A 1121 12.30 -7.23 7.88
CA GLY A 1121 12.19 -6.77 9.25
C GLY A 1121 11.37 -7.76 10.07
N TYR A 1122 11.29 -7.53 11.37
CA TYR A 1122 10.52 -8.33 12.29
C TYR A 1122 9.61 -7.45 13.15
N LYS A 1123 8.33 -7.86 13.25
CA LYS A 1123 7.49 -7.52 14.38
C LYS A 1123 7.91 -8.45 15.52
N VAL A 1124 8.33 -7.88 16.65
CA VAL A 1124 8.77 -8.64 17.83
C VAL A 1124 7.74 -8.44 18.94
N THR A 1125 7.03 -9.50 19.33
CA THR A 1125 5.95 -9.41 20.32
C THR A 1125 6.23 -10.26 21.55
N THR A 1126 5.72 -9.83 22.70
CA THR A 1126 5.72 -10.67 23.91
C THR A 1126 4.81 -11.89 23.72
N THR A 1127 5.20 -13.07 24.22
CA THR A 1127 4.38 -14.29 24.10
C THR A 1127 3.14 -14.30 25.00
N ASP A 1128 3.11 -13.49 26.05
CA ASP A 1128 2.05 -13.43 27.05
C ASP A 1128 0.99 -12.37 26.75
N THR A 1129 1.39 -11.16 26.33
CA THR A 1129 0.44 -10.07 26.04
C THR A 1129 0.20 -9.82 24.56
N GLY A 1130 1.04 -10.36 23.66
CA GLY A 1130 0.97 -10.08 22.22
C GLY A 1130 1.44 -8.67 21.81
N LYS A 1131 1.76 -7.78 22.76
CA LYS A 1131 2.23 -6.42 22.48
C LYS A 1131 3.61 -6.40 21.83
N ALA A 1132 3.82 -5.44 20.94
CA ALA A 1132 5.03 -5.26 20.16
C ALA A 1132 6.10 -4.45 20.89
N LEU A 1133 7.36 -4.77 20.61
CA LEU A 1133 8.52 -3.98 20.98
C LEU A 1133 8.52 -2.67 20.18
N ASP A 1134 8.45 -1.53 20.87
CA ASP A 1134 8.22 -0.20 20.29
C ASP A 1134 9.32 0.77 20.72
N ALA A 1135 9.95 1.43 19.76
CA ALA A 1135 10.83 2.55 20.05
C ALA A 1135 10.00 3.83 20.24
N SER A 1136 10.05 4.42 21.44
CA SER A 1136 9.22 5.61 21.76
C SER A 1136 9.60 6.88 21.00
N GLY A 1137 10.74 6.87 20.29
CA GLY A 1137 11.23 7.93 19.44
C GLY A 1137 12.29 7.43 18.45
N SER A 1138 13.14 8.34 17.97
CA SER A 1138 14.19 8.08 16.96
C SER A 1138 15.60 8.52 17.41
N SER A 1139 15.72 9.07 18.61
CA SER A 1139 16.96 9.63 19.17
C SER A 1139 17.71 8.63 20.03
N LYS A 1140 19.01 8.84 20.21
CA LYS A 1140 19.83 8.07 21.16
C LYS A 1140 19.33 8.34 22.59
N GLY A 1141 19.14 7.27 23.36
CA GLY A 1141 18.63 7.32 24.73
C GLY A 1141 17.10 7.23 24.81
N ASP A 1142 16.39 7.30 23.68
CA ASP A 1142 14.93 7.11 23.69
C ASP A 1142 14.60 5.72 24.20
N ALA A 1143 13.60 5.66 25.07
CA ALA A 1143 13.21 4.43 25.72
C ALA A 1143 12.57 3.44 24.73
N VAL A 1144 12.72 2.15 25.01
CA VAL A 1144 12.00 1.09 24.31
C VAL A 1144 10.92 0.52 25.24
N GLN A 1145 9.71 0.41 24.69
CA GLN A 1145 8.49 0.13 25.42
C GLN A 1145 7.65 -0.95 24.72
N LEU A 1146 6.52 -1.30 25.33
CA LEU A 1146 5.48 -2.13 24.70
C LEU A 1146 4.34 -1.27 24.17
N TRP A 1147 3.82 -1.63 23.01
CA TRP A 1147 2.64 -1.01 22.43
C TRP A 1147 1.85 -2.04 21.61
N ASP A 1148 0.59 -1.76 21.32
CA ASP A 1148 -0.13 -2.51 20.30
C ASP A 1148 0.53 -2.31 18.94
N TYR A 1149 0.50 -3.35 18.12
CA TYR A 1149 1.17 -3.28 16.82
C TYR A 1149 0.30 -2.50 15.83
N LEU A 1150 0.73 -1.30 15.48
CA LEU A 1150 0.06 -0.39 14.55
C LEU A 1150 0.74 -0.36 13.18
N GLY A 1151 1.75 -1.21 12.95
CA GLY A 1151 2.48 -1.27 11.69
C GLY A 1151 3.53 -0.18 11.49
N TYR A 1152 3.67 0.79 12.40
CA TYR A 1152 4.64 1.88 12.28
C TYR A 1152 6.10 1.40 12.28
N LYS A 1153 6.97 2.13 11.55
CA LYS A 1153 8.39 1.78 11.37
C LYS A 1153 9.20 1.71 12.68
N ASN A 1154 8.74 2.36 13.76
CA ASN A 1154 9.37 2.30 15.09
C ASN A 1154 9.04 1.00 15.86
N GLN A 1155 8.09 0.20 15.37
CA GLN A 1155 7.71 -1.12 15.90
C GLN A 1155 8.28 -2.28 15.07
N GLN A 1156 9.01 -1.96 14.01
CA GLN A 1156 9.64 -2.93 13.13
C GLN A 1156 11.15 -2.93 13.37
N TRP A 1157 11.71 -4.13 13.53
CA TRP A 1157 13.11 -4.31 13.91
C TRP A 1157 13.87 -5.10 12.85
N ARG A 1158 14.96 -4.55 12.34
CA ARG A 1158 15.92 -5.26 11.51
C ARG A 1158 16.91 -6.00 12.38
N LEU A 1159 17.16 -7.26 12.07
CA LEU A 1159 18.17 -8.05 12.76
C LEU A 1159 19.41 -8.21 11.90
N THR A 1160 20.54 -7.75 12.42
CA THR A 1160 21.81 -7.77 11.70
C THR A 1160 22.77 -8.77 12.35
N PRO A 1161 23.18 -9.85 11.64
CA PRO A 1161 24.08 -10.86 12.20
C PRO A 1161 25.53 -10.37 12.30
N HIS A 1162 26.21 -10.79 13.36
CA HIS A 1162 27.66 -10.55 13.55
C HIS A 1162 28.55 -11.70 13.07
N GLY A 1163 27.97 -12.81 12.61
CA GLY A 1163 28.69 -14.00 12.16
C GLY A 1163 29.20 -14.92 13.28
N ASP A 1164 29.12 -14.48 14.54
CA ASP A 1164 29.45 -15.26 15.76
C ASP A 1164 28.21 -15.88 16.45
N GLY A 1165 27.03 -15.70 15.86
CA GLY A 1165 25.74 -16.14 16.41
C GLY A 1165 25.03 -15.08 17.27
N SER A 1166 25.59 -13.88 17.39
CA SER A 1166 24.90 -12.71 17.96
C SER A 1166 24.31 -11.80 16.87
N TYR A 1167 23.35 -10.97 17.29
CA TYR A 1167 22.59 -10.05 16.45
C TYR A 1167 22.55 -8.65 17.07
N SER A 1168 22.46 -7.65 16.20
CA SER A 1168 21.94 -6.33 16.57
C SER A 1168 20.48 -6.24 16.18
N LEU A 1169 19.64 -5.66 17.03
CA LEU A 1169 18.24 -5.34 16.73
C LEU A 1169 18.18 -3.84 16.47
N ASN A 1170 17.92 -3.43 15.23
CA ASN A 1170 17.91 -2.03 14.80
C ASN A 1170 16.47 -1.60 14.47
N ALA A 1171 15.98 -0.52 15.07
CA ALA A 1171 14.66 0.00 14.76
C ALA A 1171 14.65 0.55 13.32
N ILE A 1172 13.64 0.19 12.51
CA ILE A 1172 13.62 0.57 11.07
C ILE A 1172 13.48 2.08 10.88
N ASN A 1173 12.75 2.78 11.76
CA ASN A 1173 12.56 4.24 11.67
C ASN A 1173 13.88 5.04 11.78
N SER A 1174 14.78 4.63 12.67
CA SER A 1174 15.96 5.41 13.07
C SER A 1174 17.29 4.76 12.68
N GLY A 1175 17.28 3.46 12.35
CA GLY A 1175 18.50 2.66 12.18
C GLY A 1175 19.27 2.39 13.47
N ARG A 1176 18.85 2.96 14.61
CA ARG A 1176 19.53 2.84 15.90
C ARG A 1176 19.34 1.45 16.50
N SER A 1177 20.38 0.96 17.16
CA SER A 1177 20.38 -0.36 17.77
C SER A 1177 19.78 -0.35 19.19
N LEU A 1178 18.99 -1.36 19.52
CA LEU A 1178 18.59 -1.67 20.89
C LEU A 1178 19.82 -1.97 21.76
N ARG A 1179 19.89 -1.37 22.94
CA ARG A 1179 20.91 -1.65 23.96
C ARG A 1179 20.36 -1.56 25.38
N PRO A 1180 21.03 -2.13 26.40
CA PRO A 1180 20.78 -1.75 27.78
C PRO A 1180 21.05 -0.26 28.00
N SER A 1181 20.27 0.36 28.89
CA SER A 1181 20.46 1.76 29.25
C SER A 1181 21.84 2.02 29.86
N GLU A 1182 22.40 3.20 29.58
CA GLU A 1182 23.62 3.66 30.23
C GLU A 1182 23.43 3.94 31.73
N ASP A 1183 22.18 4.14 32.20
CA ASP A 1183 21.87 4.18 33.62
C ASP A 1183 21.62 2.76 34.15
N PRO A 1184 22.58 2.16 34.88
CA PRO A 1184 22.43 0.78 35.38
C PRO A 1184 21.36 0.65 36.47
N MET A 1185 20.83 1.74 37.03
CA MET A 1185 19.83 1.73 38.09
C MET A 1185 18.43 1.42 37.57
N THR A 1186 18.09 1.87 36.36
CA THR A 1186 16.77 1.64 35.75
C THR A 1186 16.62 0.20 35.27
N LYS A 1187 17.74 -0.40 34.80
CA LYS A 1187 17.77 -1.68 34.06
C LYS A 1187 16.93 -1.64 32.78
N GLU A 1188 16.53 -0.46 32.32
CA GLU A 1188 15.74 -0.31 31.09
C GLU A 1188 16.60 -0.60 29.85
N VAL A 1189 15.92 -0.75 28.71
CA VAL A 1189 16.56 -0.77 27.39
C VAL A 1189 16.13 0.44 26.57
N GLU A 1190 17.04 0.92 25.73
CA GLU A 1190 16.92 2.19 25.00
C GLU A 1190 17.51 2.06 23.59
N LEU A 1191 17.28 3.09 22.77
CA LEU A 1191 17.98 3.26 21.50
C LEU A 1191 19.41 3.74 21.71
N GLY A 1192 20.36 3.03 21.11
CA GLY A 1192 21.79 3.35 21.15
C GLY A 1192 22.29 4.18 19.97
N GLY A 1193 23.55 3.92 19.59
CA GLY A 1193 24.19 4.51 18.42
C GLY A 1193 23.57 4.06 17.08
N VAL A 1194 23.96 4.74 16.00
CA VAL A 1194 23.67 4.32 14.64
C VAL A 1194 24.75 3.33 14.20
N GLY A 1195 24.35 2.31 13.45
CA GLY A 1195 25.28 1.33 12.88
C GLY A 1195 25.60 0.13 13.76
N VAL A 1196 26.21 -0.87 13.14
CA VAL A 1196 26.35 -2.24 13.69
C VAL A 1196 27.58 -2.37 14.59
N THR A 1197 28.57 -1.51 14.42
CA THR A 1197 29.86 -1.56 15.15
C THR A 1197 29.75 -1.09 16.60
N GLN A 1198 28.79 -0.20 16.90
CA GLN A 1198 28.52 0.33 18.25
C GLN A 1198 27.32 -0.35 18.94
N ALA A 1199 26.71 -1.35 18.29
CA ALA A 1199 25.48 -1.98 18.77
C ALA A 1199 25.72 -3.07 19.83
N ALA A 1200 24.75 -3.23 20.73
CA ALA A 1200 24.74 -4.36 21.66
C ALA A 1200 24.63 -5.69 20.90
N ARG A 1201 25.23 -6.74 21.48
CA ARG A 1201 25.29 -8.09 20.88
C ARG A 1201 24.31 -9.02 21.58
N TRP A 1202 23.12 -9.11 21.00
CA TRP A 1202 22.04 -9.96 21.51
C TRP A 1202 22.20 -11.39 21.03
N ARG A 1203 21.97 -12.35 21.93
CA ARG A 1203 21.81 -13.77 21.59
C ARG A 1203 20.34 -14.13 21.64
N LEU A 1204 19.87 -14.81 20.60
CA LEU A 1204 18.54 -15.39 20.55
C LEU A 1204 18.65 -16.83 21.06
N ILE A 1205 17.97 -17.13 22.16
CA ILE A 1205 17.98 -18.46 22.79
C ILE A 1205 16.60 -19.08 22.63
N GLU A 1206 16.53 -20.26 22.03
CA GLU A 1206 15.26 -20.97 21.84
C GLU A 1206 14.60 -21.34 23.17
N ALA A 1207 13.27 -21.36 23.15
CA ALA A 1207 12.47 -22.05 24.16
C ALA A 1207 12.71 -23.57 24.03
N HIS A 1208 13.19 -24.20 25.10
CA HIS A 1208 13.27 -25.68 25.20
C HIS A 1208 11.99 -26.27 25.78
#